data_AF-A0A0F7PKF8-F1
#
_entry.id   AF-A0A0F7PKF8-F1
#
_cell.length_a   1.000
_cell.length_b   1.000
_cell.length_c   1.000
_cell.angle_alpha   90.00
_cell.angle_beta   90.00
_cell.angle_gamma   90.00
#
_symmetry.space_group_name_H-M   'P 1'
#
loop_
_entity.id
_entity.type
_entity.pdbx_description
1 polymer ?
#
loop_
_entity_poly.entity_id
_entity_poly.type
_entity_poly.pdbx_seq_one_letter_code
_entity_poly.pdbx_strand_id
1 'polypeptide(L)'
;MFYPFLVADLRSGLHYRLTDTGLAELSLAPVAPEWAPGRAIIDAPDPVWRESVANAPVETISAVSVALEDLVLATGDLHVPAAGTLQDGRARRHLDALIGLWHRLGDTLPEGLAQVRHVLELPHGKFLDPLPVVEGSLDPLAPAAMQALYNRLEQEFGTFPAPARGLAAPVGSRLHALQGGISAPEIAIGKIDNSLAFFGLRDPAACADFAAARARKMIEAGVAAREIAVMTGNNPSQIARAFAEQGVPLSGLAGNFPERDVIGETALHLALAKRTPTPAMVLASLALSPLMPWSSQSGRDLAEGLIGGDFRGEILSPTPAHTELWKDIRSSAGSLAQLRFLIDRICERIKQGHEVRARLPIPPGEGSPDWETILRGIQIAPPLGADPDRNLEGVSLWSAQESPWRPCRHLIVTDFTDGIYPTRARGNPMFLESEVAAVRAAVGLQLRGRAEGLAHGLSLFDRQLQAVSETVTFLTPWRDLSGARLQPSAGLSLVARAVGGIEDAADLILDLSLLPPADWPITHHHLPALPEPPDLPEALAFAGVDLLALRRKDDGTTKPQSPSRLETLLVSPLAWLLDEVAASDMSWSAEELDVMAKGNIAHDVFEHVFLKDQPIPDPAALTDAVSDAYDRAVTRHAGFLRSASWEMERSGLEREILYAALRWREHLLALGAKIIGNEIWLAGEAHGINLHGKADAILELPDGALLVVDHKKSGTSARRKRMESGWDLQAGLYRDMIARPIRREGDGMGRLIGRRVGIAYHLMNDGGLLTSGLPLAEGSPARDMGDAVNTAAVAKLAERLAELDAGRVVLNTSVDEVFFKKEAGFTPYALTDGSALVTAFIRQIEEE
;
A
#
# COMPACT_ATOMS: atom_id res chain seq x y z
N MET A 1 -7.80 22.04 -17.17
CA MET A 1 -8.91 21.59 -18.06
C MET A 1 -8.47 21.65 -19.52
N PHE A 2 -9.02 20.79 -20.40
CA PHE A 2 -8.76 20.83 -21.85
C PHE A 2 -9.95 21.39 -22.62
N TYR A 3 -9.73 22.42 -23.43
CA TYR A 3 -10.76 22.93 -24.35
C TYR A 3 -10.86 22.04 -25.60
N PRO A 4 -12.08 21.66 -26.03
CA PRO A 4 -12.30 20.69 -27.11
C PRO A 4 -12.21 21.33 -28.51
N PHE A 5 -11.34 22.31 -28.71
CA PHE A 5 -11.09 22.99 -29.99
C PHE A 5 -9.65 23.55 -30.02
N LEU A 6 -9.21 24.00 -31.19
CA LEU A 6 -7.90 24.62 -31.38
C LEU A 6 -8.03 26.13 -31.59
N VAL A 7 -7.03 26.87 -31.15
CA VAL A 7 -6.79 28.28 -31.47
C VAL A 7 -5.51 28.40 -32.30
N ALA A 8 -5.35 29.51 -33.01
CA ALA A 8 -4.17 29.76 -33.84
C ALA A 8 -3.39 30.99 -33.35
N ASP A 9 -2.07 30.87 -33.29
CA ASP A 9 -1.18 32.02 -33.13
C ASP A 9 -1.03 32.73 -34.48
N LEU A 10 -1.45 34.00 -34.55
CA LEU A 10 -1.45 34.76 -35.80
C LEU A 10 -0.06 35.04 -36.38
N ARG A 11 1.01 34.96 -35.58
CA ARG A 11 2.37 35.29 -36.02
C ARG A 11 3.08 34.09 -36.63
N SER A 12 2.88 32.93 -36.05
CA SER A 12 3.53 31.67 -36.41
C SER A 12 2.63 30.74 -37.24
N GLY A 13 1.32 30.95 -37.21
CA GLY A 13 0.33 30.02 -37.77
C GLY A 13 0.23 28.71 -36.99
N LEU A 14 0.80 28.63 -35.79
CA LEU A 14 0.75 27.43 -34.95
C LEU A 14 -0.68 27.22 -34.44
N HIS A 15 -1.22 26.03 -34.66
CA HIS A 15 -2.49 25.61 -34.07
C HIS A 15 -2.21 24.88 -32.75
N TYR A 16 -2.86 25.30 -31.67
CA TYR A 16 -2.66 24.73 -30.35
C TYR A 16 -3.95 24.70 -29.55
N ARG A 17 -3.98 23.88 -28.49
CA ARG A 17 -5.06 23.90 -27.52
C ARG A 17 -4.79 24.98 -26.49
N LEU A 18 -5.76 25.84 -26.26
CA LEU A 18 -5.69 26.83 -25.20
C LEU A 18 -5.67 26.13 -23.83
N THR A 19 -4.92 26.68 -22.87
CA THR A 19 -4.88 26.22 -21.48
C THR A 19 -5.70 27.17 -20.60
N ASP A 20 -6.12 26.71 -19.41
CA ASP A 20 -6.84 27.59 -18.47
C ASP A 20 -5.98 28.79 -18.06
N THR A 21 -4.69 28.56 -17.82
CA THR A 21 -3.70 29.59 -17.52
C THR A 21 -3.58 30.59 -18.68
N GLY A 22 -3.46 30.10 -19.92
CA GLY A 22 -3.37 30.96 -21.10
C GLY A 22 -4.64 31.78 -21.33
N LEU A 23 -5.82 31.19 -21.14
CA LEU A 23 -7.08 31.91 -21.22
C LEU A 23 -7.19 32.96 -20.11
N ALA A 24 -6.78 32.63 -18.88
CA ALA A 24 -6.78 33.55 -17.74
C ALA A 24 -5.88 34.76 -17.98
N GLU A 25 -4.63 34.52 -18.42
CA GLU A 25 -3.65 35.58 -18.67
C GLU A 25 -4.12 36.53 -19.79
N LEU A 26 -4.62 35.97 -20.90
CA LEU A 26 -5.05 36.76 -22.06
C LEU A 26 -6.33 37.55 -21.82
N SER A 27 -7.20 37.08 -20.93
CA SER A 27 -8.47 37.74 -20.56
C SER A 27 -8.42 38.53 -19.25
N LEU A 28 -7.27 38.52 -18.56
CA LEU A 28 -7.11 39.04 -17.20
C LEU A 28 -8.18 38.49 -16.24
N ALA A 29 -8.46 37.19 -16.33
CA ALA A 29 -9.44 36.55 -15.47
C ALA A 29 -9.00 36.60 -13.99
N PRO A 30 -9.91 36.90 -13.06
CA PRO A 30 -9.60 36.90 -11.64
C PRO A 30 -9.27 35.48 -11.15
N VAL A 31 -8.55 35.39 -10.02
CA VAL A 31 -8.31 34.13 -9.34
C VAL A 31 -9.65 33.53 -8.91
N ALA A 32 -9.92 32.31 -9.37
CA ALA A 32 -11.16 31.62 -9.07
C ALA A 32 -11.25 31.29 -7.57
N PRO A 33 -12.44 31.42 -6.95
CA PRO A 33 -12.66 30.88 -5.61
C PRO A 33 -12.60 29.35 -5.62
N GLU A 34 -12.30 28.76 -4.47
CA GLU A 34 -12.17 27.30 -4.32
C GLU A 34 -13.47 26.55 -4.68
N TRP A 35 -13.35 25.50 -5.48
CA TRP A 35 -14.43 24.57 -5.81
C TRP A 35 -14.42 23.40 -4.83
N ALA A 36 -15.31 23.42 -3.83
CA ALA A 36 -15.36 22.42 -2.76
C ALA A 36 -16.73 21.74 -2.62
N PRO A 37 -17.23 21.03 -3.66
CA PRO A 37 -18.55 20.39 -3.63
C PRO A 37 -18.71 19.38 -2.49
N GLY A 38 -17.64 18.64 -2.14
CA GLY A 38 -17.66 17.68 -1.04
C GLY A 38 -18.04 18.30 0.31
N ARG A 39 -17.52 19.50 0.61
CA ARG A 39 -17.88 20.24 1.83
C ARG A 39 -19.35 20.64 1.81
N ALA A 40 -19.84 21.19 0.70
CA ALA A 40 -21.24 21.58 0.56
C ALA A 40 -22.21 20.38 0.64
N ILE A 41 -21.79 19.19 0.19
CA ILE A 41 -22.56 17.94 0.30
C ILE A 41 -22.65 17.48 1.76
N ILE A 42 -21.55 17.56 2.52
CA ILE A 42 -21.49 17.14 3.93
C ILE A 42 -22.25 18.10 4.84
N ASP A 43 -22.08 19.41 4.64
CA ASP A 43 -22.68 20.45 5.50
C ASP A 43 -24.22 20.44 5.41
N ALA A 44 -24.77 20.12 4.24
CA ALA A 44 -26.21 20.05 4.01
C ALA A 44 -26.58 18.97 2.98
N PRO A 45 -26.64 17.69 3.38
CA PRO A 45 -26.94 16.59 2.47
C PRO A 45 -28.41 16.60 2.04
N ASP A 46 -28.62 16.67 0.73
CA ASP A 46 -29.93 16.63 0.10
C ASP A 46 -30.62 15.28 0.37
N PRO A 47 -31.96 15.24 0.60
CA PRO A 47 -32.70 13.99 0.76
C PRO A 47 -32.43 12.94 -0.32
N VAL A 48 -32.07 13.34 -1.55
CA VAL A 48 -31.79 12.41 -2.65
C VAL A 48 -30.62 11.47 -2.35
N TRP A 49 -29.56 11.95 -1.69
CA TRP A 49 -28.34 11.17 -1.44
C TRP A 49 -27.91 11.13 0.03
N ARG A 50 -28.70 11.69 0.96
CA ARG A 50 -28.37 11.74 2.40
C ARG A 50 -28.03 10.37 2.99
N GLU A 51 -28.85 9.36 2.73
CA GLU A 51 -28.60 8.00 3.23
C GLU A 51 -27.34 7.40 2.59
N SER A 52 -27.10 7.68 1.31
CA SER A 52 -25.89 7.23 0.61
C SER A 52 -24.64 7.91 1.16
N VAL A 53 -24.67 9.21 1.47
CA VAL A 53 -23.57 9.92 2.13
C VAL A 53 -23.31 9.37 3.53
N ALA A 54 -24.36 8.99 4.28
CA ALA A 54 -24.20 8.39 5.61
C ALA A 54 -23.48 7.03 5.55
N ASN A 55 -23.80 6.23 4.51
CA ASN A 55 -23.29 4.86 4.33
C ASN A 55 -21.92 4.79 3.63
N ALA A 56 -21.74 5.58 2.57
CA ALA A 56 -20.58 5.57 1.67
C ALA A 56 -20.22 7.02 1.25
N PRO A 57 -19.67 7.83 2.18
CA PRO A 57 -19.48 9.27 1.97
C PRO A 57 -18.53 9.57 0.82
N VAL A 58 -17.40 8.86 0.71
CA VAL A 58 -16.35 9.15 -0.28
C VAL A 58 -16.87 8.87 -1.69
N GLU A 59 -17.46 7.70 -1.90
CA GLU A 59 -18.00 7.25 -3.17
C GLU A 59 -19.17 8.12 -3.60
N THR A 60 -20.07 8.45 -2.66
CA THR A 60 -21.23 9.29 -2.95
C THR A 60 -20.82 10.72 -3.28
N ILE A 61 -19.89 11.32 -2.53
CA ILE A 61 -19.37 12.66 -2.81
C ILE A 61 -18.72 12.71 -4.19
N SER A 62 -17.90 11.71 -4.53
CA SER A 62 -17.28 11.61 -5.85
C SER A 62 -18.33 11.53 -6.96
N ALA A 63 -19.32 10.65 -6.84
CA ALA A 63 -20.39 10.48 -7.81
C ALA A 63 -21.22 11.76 -8.02
N VAL A 64 -21.62 12.42 -6.93
CA VAL A 64 -22.41 13.66 -6.98
C VAL A 64 -21.57 14.82 -7.56
N SER A 65 -20.29 14.91 -7.20
CA SER A 65 -19.40 15.96 -7.72
C SER A 65 -19.20 15.82 -9.23
N VAL A 66 -18.98 14.61 -9.74
CA VAL A 66 -18.88 14.34 -11.19
C VAL A 66 -20.19 14.70 -11.91
N ALA A 67 -21.35 14.31 -11.35
CA ALA A 67 -22.63 14.67 -11.95
C ALA A 67 -22.89 16.18 -11.96
N LEU A 68 -22.43 16.89 -10.92
CA LEU A 68 -22.50 18.34 -10.84
C LEU A 68 -21.60 19.00 -11.90
N GLU A 69 -20.36 18.53 -12.07
CA GLU A 69 -19.45 19.03 -13.11
C GLU A 69 -20.03 18.84 -14.52
N ASP A 70 -20.63 17.67 -14.80
CA ASP A 70 -21.32 17.41 -16.06
C ASP A 70 -22.52 18.37 -16.26
N LEU A 71 -23.28 18.67 -15.20
CA LEU A 71 -24.37 19.64 -15.25
C LEU A 71 -23.85 21.05 -15.56
N VAL A 72 -22.77 21.47 -14.90
CA VAL A 72 -22.13 22.78 -15.14
C VAL A 72 -21.71 22.90 -16.61
N LEU A 73 -20.99 21.90 -17.13
CA LEU A 73 -20.53 21.86 -18.53
C LEU A 73 -21.67 21.82 -19.56
N ALA A 74 -22.84 21.29 -19.17
CA ALA A 74 -24.03 21.25 -20.01
C ALA A 74 -24.73 22.62 -20.15
N THR A 75 -24.36 23.62 -19.35
CA THR A 75 -24.87 25.00 -19.47
C THR A 75 -23.97 25.83 -20.37
N GLY A 76 -24.55 26.64 -21.26
CA GLY A 76 -23.78 27.45 -22.21
C GLY A 76 -23.14 28.70 -21.61
N ASP A 77 -23.75 29.25 -20.56
CA ASP A 77 -23.34 30.49 -19.88
C ASP A 77 -22.64 30.23 -18.54
N LEU A 78 -22.49 28.97 -18.13
CA LEU A 78 -21.91 28.57 -16.85
C LEU A 78 -22.64 29.18 -15.64
N HIS A 79 -23.95 29.39 -15.79
CA HIS A 79 -24.85 29.78 -14.72
C HIS A 79 -25.79 28.64 -14.34
N VAL A 80 -26.32 28.71 -13.12
CA VAL A 80 -27.28 27.72 -12.64
C VAL A 80 -28.50 27.71 -13.57
N PRO A 81 -28.85 26.56 -14.18
CA PRO A 81 -29.94 26.50 -15.13
C PRO A 81 -31.29 26.62 -14.41
N ALA A 82 -32.30 27.13 -15.13
CA ALA A 82 -33.67 27.13 -14.61
C ALA A 82 -34.17 25.69 -14.43
N ALA A 83 -34.92 25.45 -13.35
CA ALA A 83 -35.61 24.17 -13.15
C ALA A 83 -36.61 23.94 -14.31
N GLY A 84 -36.36 22.92 -15.12
CA GLY A 84 -37.11 22.67 -16.35
C GLY A 84 -38.48 22.02 -16.15
N THR A 85 -39.24 21.85 -17.23
CA THR A 85 -40.58 21.22 -17.28
C THR A 85 -40.53 19.68 -17.27
N LEU A 86 -39.48 19.10 -16.68
CA LEU A 86 -39.30 17.65 -16.62
C LEU A 86 -40.48 17.01 -15.87
N GLN A 87 -40.93 15.84 -16.35
CA GLN A 87 -41.99 15.09 -15.67
C GLN A 87 -41.58 14.72 -14.24
N ASP A 88 -42.53 14.74 -13.32
CA ASP A 88 -42.29 14.35 -11.93
C ASP A 88 -41.81 12.89 -11.87
N GLY A 89 -40.65 12.68 -11.24
CA GLY A 89 -40.00 11.39 -11.24
C GLY A 89 -38.61 11.42 -10.60
N ARG A 90 -37.86 10.33 -10.78
CA ARG A 90 -36.50 10.20 -10.24
C ARG A 90 -35.55 11.24 -10.85
N ALA A 91 -35.49 11.32 -12.19
CA ALA A 91 -34.65 12.26 -12.92
C ALA A 91 -34.85 13.71 -12.48
N ARG A 92 -36.10 14.16 -12.31
CA ARG A 92 -36.40 15.53 -11.86
C ARG A 92 -35.85 15.82 -10.47
N ARG A 93 -36.14 14.93 -9.50
CA ARG A 93 -35.62 15.09 -8.13
C ARG A 93 -34.09 15.17 -8.08
N HIS A 94 -33.41 14.36 -8.88
CA HIS A 94 -31.95 14.35 -8.93
C HIS A 94 -31.40 15.63 -9.59
N LEU A 95 -32.01 16.09 -10.69
CA LEU A 95 -31.61 17.33 -11.34
C LEU A 95 -31.85 18.55 -10.44
N ASP A 96 -33.01 18.63 -9.80
CA ASP A 96 -33.35 19.71 -8.85
C ASP A 96 -32.39 19.72 -7.66
N ALA A 97 -31.99 18.55 -7.16
CA ALA A 97 -31.01 18.45 -6.08
C ALA A 97 -29.62 18.93 -6.51
N LEU A 98 -29.17 18.61 -7.73
CA LEU A 98 -27.90 19.11 -8.28
C LEU A 98 -27.94 20.63 -8.50
N ILE A 99 -29.03 21.16 -9.05
CA ILE A 99 -29.27 22.61 -9.20
C ILE A 99 -29.24 23.30 -7.83
N GLY A 100 -29.92 22.72 -6.83
CA GLY A 100 -29.92 23.22 -5.47
C GLY A 100 -28.54 23.18 -4.81
N LEU A 101 -27.72 22.16 -5.11
CA LEU A 101 -26.33 22.09 -4.66
C LEU A 101 -25.48 23.19 -5.31
N TRP A 102 -25.62 23.42 -6.62
CA TRP A 102 -24.91 24.50 -7.30
C TRP A 102 -25.28 25.88 -6.74
N HIS A 103 -26.57 26.14 -6.49
CA HIS A 103 -27.00 27.38 -5.84
C HIS A 103 -26.31 27.63 -4.49
N ARG A 104 -26.05 26.58 -3.69
CA ARG A 104 -25.34 26.71 -2.40
C ARG A 104 -23.86 27.00 -2.58
N LEU A 105 -23.25 26.45 -3.62
CA LEU A 105 -21.87 26.73 -4.00
C LEU A 105 -21.67 28.15 -4.56
N GLY A 106 -22.77 28.84 -4.90
CA GLY A 106 -22.75 30.22 -5.37
C GLY A 106 -22.00 30.36 -6.69
N ASP A 107 -21.12 31.35 -6.78
CA ASP A 107 -20.35 31.64 -7.99
C ASP A 107 -19.11 30.75 -8.17
N THR A 108 -18.87 29.80 -7.27
CA THR A 108 -17.76 28.85 -7.45
C THR A 108 -18.03 27.93 -8.64
N LEU A 109 -16.98 27.56 -9.37
CA LEU A 109 -17.05 26.69 -10.54
C LEU A 109 -15.87 25.71 -10.52
N PRO A 110 -16.01 24.54 -11.16
CA PRO A 110 -14.89 23.61 -11.37
C PRO A 110 -13.67 24.32 -11.96
N GLU A 111 -12.48 23.81 -11.61
CA GLU A 111 -11.20 24.38 -12.03
C GLU A 111 -11.14 24.62 -13.55
N GLY A 112 -10.81 25.84 -13.95
CA GLY A 112 -10.77 26.27 -15.36
C GLY A 112 -12.06 26.92 -15.88
N LEU A 113 -13.23 26.61 -15.31
CA LEU A 113 -14.51 27.14 -15.82
C LEU A 113 -14.81 28.57 -15.38
N ALA A 114 -14.22 29.04 -14.28
CA ALA A 114 -14.35 30.44 -13.88
C ALA A 114 -13.76 31.39 -14.94
N GLN A 115 -12.64 31.00 -15.55
CA GLN A 115 -12.00 31.73 -16.65
C GLN A 115 -12.89 31.75 -17.89
N VAL A 116 -13.52 30.61 -18.20
CA VAL A 116 -14.47 30.51 -19.31
C VAL A 116 -15.67 31.43 -19.10
N ARG A 117 -16.28 31.42 -17.90
CA ARG A 117 -17.42 32.30 -17.59
C ARG A 117 -17.02 33.77 -17.71
N HIS A 118 -15.86 34.15 -17.15
CA HIS A 118 -15.32 35.51 -17.29
C HIS A 118 -15.20 35.93 -18.76
N VAL A 119 -14.69 35.05 -19.62
CA VAL A 119 -14.55 35.32 -21.06
C VAL A 119 -15.90 35.46 -21.77
N LEU A 120 -16.89 34.64 -21.42
CA LEU A 120 -18.23 34.73 -21.98
C LEU A 120 -18.89 36.08 -21.66
N GLU A 121 -18.63 36.62 -20.46
CA GLU A 121 -19.16 37.91 -19.98
C GLU A 121 -18.30 39.13 -20.34
N LEU A 122 -17.04 38.91 -20.73
CA LEU A 122 -16.08 39.98 -20.98
C LEU A 122 -16.58 40.89 -22.12
N PRO A 123 -16.52 42.23 -22.02
CA PRO A 123 -16.86 43.10 -23.14
C PRO A 123 -15.91 42.91 -24.33
N HIS A 124 -16.42 43.10 -25.56
CA HIS A 124 -15.61 43.00 -26.78
C HIS A 124 -14.41 43.98 -26.78
N GLY A 125 -13.26 43.55 -27.29
CA GLY A 125 -12.01 44.31 -27.38
C GLY A 125 -11.19 44.37 -26.08
N LYS A 126 -11.44 43.50 -25.10
CA LYS A 126 -10.77 43.52 -23.78
C LYS A 126 -9.71 42.45 -23.56
N PHE A 127 -9.47 41.59 -24.54
CA PHE A 127 -8.34 40.66 -24.50
C PHE A 127 -7.01 41.37 -24.74
N LEU A 128 -5.94 40.81 -24.18
CA LEU A 128 -4.57 41.31 -24.35
C LEU A 128 -3.98 40.98 -25.73
N ASP A 129 -4.34 39.83 -26.31
CA ASP A 129 -3.89 39.36 -27.63
C ASP A 129 -5.02 38.55 -28.30
N PRO A 130 -5.08 38.47 -29.64
CA PRO A 130 -6.17 37.80 -30.34
C PRO A 130 -6.03 36.27 -30.28
N LEU A 131 -7.17 35.59 -30.14
CA LEU A 131 -7.28 34.12 -30.07
C LEU A 131 -8.26 33.59 -31.14
N PRO A 132 -7.94 33.67 -32.44
CA PRO A 132 -8.80 33.12 -33.48
C PRO A 132 -8.92 31.60 -33.32
N VAL A 133 -10.14 31.09 -33.46
CA VAL A 133 -10.40 29.65 -33.40
C VAL A 133 -10.10 29.00 -34.74
N VAL A 134 -9.66 27.74 -34.74
CA VAL A 134 -9.38 27.00 -35.98
C VAL A 134 -10.68 26.41 -36.53
N GLU A 135 -10.96 26.66 -37.81
CA GLU A 135 -12.18 26.23 -38.50
C GLU A 135 -12.42 24.71 -38.39
N GLY A 136 -13.61 24.30 -37.95
CA GLY A 136 -13.95 22.88 -37.85
C GLY A 136 -13.11 22.07 -36.84
N SER A 137 -12.40 22.75 -35.93
CA SER A 137 -11.62 22.11 -34.86
C SER A 137 -12.46 21.77 -33.62
N LEU A 138 -13.63 22.39 -33.47
CA LEU A 138 -14.57 22.11 -32.39
C LEU A 138 -15.04 20.65 -32.43
N ASP A 139 -14.89 19.97 -31.31
CA ASP A 139 -15.40 18.62 -31.14
C ASP A 139 -16.93 18.63 -31.33
N PRO A 140 -17.48 17.78 -32.22
CA PRO A 140 -18.92 17.67 -32.41
C PRO A 140 -19.70 17.30 -31.13
N LEU A 141 -19.01 16.74 -30.14
CA LEU A 141 -19.57 16.36 -28.83
C LEU A 141 -19.08 17.31 -27.71
N ALA A 142 -18.53 18.47 -28.05
CA ALA A 142 -18.13 19.48 -27.07
C ALA A 142 -19.34 19.86 -26.18
N PRO A 143 -19.17 19.96 -24.85
CA PRO A 143 -20.23 20.44 -23.97
C PRO A 143 -20.69 21.86 -24.34
N ALA A 144 -21.92 22.24 -23.95
CA ALA A 144 -22.50 23.53 -24.31
C ALA A 144 -21.62 24.73 -23.91
N ALA A 145 -21.01 24.70 -22.71
CA ALA A 145 -20.08 25.73 -22.25
C ALA A 145 -18.89 25.92 -23.22
N MET A 146 -18.38 24.81 -23.76
CA MET A 146 -17.22 24.83 -24.66
C MET A 146 -17.61 25.29 -26.07
N GLN A 147 -18.81 24.93 -26.53
CA GLN A 147 -19.36 25.49 -27.77
C GLN A 147 -19.57 27.00 -27.65
N ALA A 148 -20.08 27.46 -26.51
CA ALA A 148 -20.26 28.89 -26.24
C ALA A 148 -18.91 29.64 -26.23
N LEU A 149 -17.88 29.07 -25.58
CA LEU A 149 -16.53 29.64 -25.61
C LEU A 149 -15.96 29.72 -27.02
N TYR A 150 -16.06 28.63 -27.81
CA TYR A 150 -15.63 28.62 -29.21
C TYR A 150 -16.32 29.72 -30.01
N ASN A 151 -17.66 29.78 -29.94
CA ASN A 151 -18.46 30.77 -30.66
C ASN A 151 -18.13 32.20 -30.21
N ARG A 152 -17.84 32.40 -28.92
CA ARG A 152 -17.44 33.70 -28.38
C ARG A 152 -16.11 34.15 -28.96
N LEU A 153 -15.10 33.26 -28.98
CA LEU A 153 -13.79 33.56 -29.56
C LEU A 153 -13.86 33.75 -31.08
N GLU A 154 -14.70 32.96 -31.78
CA GLU A 154 -14.99 33.14 -33.20
C GLU A 154 -15.60 34.50 -33.51
N GLN A 155 -16.59 34.94 -32.72
CA GLN A 155 -17.19 36.26 -32.87
C GLN A 155 -16.21 37.39 -32.56
N GLU A 156 -15.29 37.17 -31.62
CA GLU A 156 -14.31 38.16 -31.18
C GLU A 156 -13.15 38.33 -32.19
N PHE A 157 -12.62 37.22 -32.70
CA PHE A 157 -11.35 37.19 -33.45
C PHE A 157 -11.45 36.55 -34.83
N GLY A 158 -12.60 35.99 -35.19
CA GLY A 158 -12.80 35.24 -36.43
C GLY A 158 -12.23 33.81 -36.37
N THR A 159 -12.17 33.20 -37.55
CA THR A 159 -11.63 31.85 -37.74
C THR A 159 -10.27 31.88 -38.42
N PHE A 160 -9.45 30.89 -38.10
CA PHE A 160 -8.23 30.55 -38.82
C PHE A 160 -8.47 29.28 -39.65
N PRO A 161 -8.05 29.21 -40.93
CA PRO A 161 -8.27 28.04 -41.75
C PRO A 161 -7.68 26.78 -41.13
N ALA A 162 -8.47 25.71 -41.03
CA ALA A 162 -7.92 24.42 -40.64
C ALA A 162 -6.94 23.91 -41.72
N PRO A 163 -5.89 23.18 -41.31
CA PRO A 163 -5.14 22.38 -42.27
C PRO A 163 -6.14 21.40 -42.92
N ALA A 164 -6.01 21.14 -44.22
CA ALA A 164 -6.84 20.14 -44.86
C ALA A 164 -6.80 18.84 -44.04
N ARG A 165 -7.96 18.30 -43.67
CA ARG A 165 -8.09 16.95 -43.09
C ARG A 165 -7.66 15.95 -44.16
N GLY A 166 -6.34 15.80 -44.31
CA GLY A 166 -5.71 14.92 -45.26
C GLY A 166 -5.38 13.60 -44.57
N LEU A 167 -5.65 12.50 -45.27
CA LEU A 167 -5.03 11.22 -44.98
C LEU A 167 -3.52 11.43 -45.10
N ALA A 168 -2.86 11.74 -43.97
CA ALA A 168 -1.47 12.17 -43.93
C ALA A 168 -0.50 11.05 -44.35
N ALA A 169 -0.92 9.80 -44.16
CA ALA A 169 -0.16 8.63 -44.56
C ALA A 169 -0.18 8.43 -46.09
N PRO A 170 0.87 7.82 -46.67
CA PRO A 170 0.95 7.55 -48.10
C PRO A 170 -0.27 6.76 -48.61
N VAL A 171 -0.84 7.22 -49.72
CA VAL A 171 -1.98 6.55 -50.38
C VAL A 171 -1.64 5.10 -50.65
N GLY A 172 -2.54 4.19 -50.23
CA GLY A 172 -2.39 2.74 -50.38
C GLY A 172 -1.83 2.02 -49.15
N SER A 173 -1.25 2.76 -48.18
CA SER A 173 -0.81 2.17 -46.91
C SER A 173 -1.96 1.72 -46.02
N ARG A 174 -1.70 0.79 -45.09
CA ARG A 174 -2.69 0.35 -44.09
C ARG A 174 -3.08 1.49 -43.16
N LEU A 175 -2.14 2.32 -42.74
CA LEU A 175 -2.42 3.52 -41.96
C LEU A 175 -3.35 4.49 -42.71
N HIS A 176 -3.10 4.73 -44.01
CA HIS A 176 -3.96 5.58 -44.84
C HIS A 176 -5.40 5.05 -44.92
N ALA A 177 -5.59 3.73 -45.00
CA ALA A 177 -6.92 3.12 -44.98
C ALA A 177 -7.67 3.40 -43.66
N LEU A 178 -6.97 3.46 -42.53
CA LEU A 178 -7.55 3.75 -41.22
C LEU A 178 -7.84 5.24 -41.00
N GLN A 179 -7.06 6.13 -41.63
CA GLN A 179 -7.25 7.58 -41.48
C GLN A 179 -8.56 8.10 -42.09
N GLY A 180 -9.25 7.29 -42.91
CA GLY A 180 -10.62 7.55 -43.36
C GLY A 180 -11.69 7.41 -42.26
N GLY A 181 -11.31 6.96 -41.07
CA GLY A 181 -12.14 6.75 -39.89
C GLY A 181 -12.20 5.28 -39.50
N ILE A 182 -11.73 4.94 -38.30
CA ILE A 182 -11.69 3.55 -37.79
C ILE A 182 -13.10 2.96 -37.58
N SER A 183 -14.10 3.82 -37.39
CA SER A 183 -15.51 3.44 -37.27
C SER A 183 -16.26 3.51 -38.60
N ALA A 184 -15.59 3.81 -39.71
CA ALA A 184 -16.24 3.83 -41.02
C ALA A 184 -16.81 2.44 -41.35
N PRO A 185 -17.99 2.35 -42.01
CA PRO A 185 -18.61 1.06 -42.34
C PRO A 185 -17.75 0.24 -43.29
N GLU A 186 -17.06 0.89 -44.22
CA GLU A 186 -16.15 0.27 -45.18
C GLU A 186 -14.73 0.80 -44.96
N ILE A 187 -13.77 -0.11 -44.80
CA ILE A 187 -12.33 0.18 -44.72
C ILE A 187 -11.63 -0.65 -45.79
N ALA A 188 -10.68 -0.05 -46.52
CA ALA A 188 -9.95 -0.75 -47.57
C ALA A 188 -9.03 -1.83 -46.99
N ILE A 189 -9.34 -3.10 -47.27
CA ILE A 189 -8.59 -4.28 -46.79
C ILE A 189 -7.39 -4.56 -47.72
N GLY A 190 -6.29 -5.06 -47.16
CA GLY A 190 -5.07 -5.40 -47.90
C GLY A 190 -4.04 -6.09 -47.02
N LYS A 191 -2.91 -6.52 -47.58
CA LYS A 191 -1.84 -7.16 -46.80
C LYS A 191 -1.24 -6.18 -45.79
N ILE A 192 -0.75 -6.69 -44.66
CA ILE A 192 0.01 -5.90 -43.70
C ILE A 192 1.24 -5.28 -44.39
N ASP A 193 1.50 -4.01 -44.13
CA ASP A 193 2.64 -3.26 -44.62
C ASP A 193 3.41 -2.62 -43.46
N ASN A 194 4.47 -1.87 -43.76
CA ASN A 194 5.34 -1.28 -42.74
C ASN A 194 4.75 -0.04 -42.05
N SER A 195 3.55 0.42 -42.42
CA SER A 195 2.91 1.58 -41.78
C SER A 195 2.30 1.26 -40.41
N LEU A 196 2.06 -0.02 -40.12
CA LEU A 196 1.55 -0.49 -38.82
C LEU A 196 2.45 -1.60 -38.28
N ALA A 197 2.76 -1.55 -36.98
CA ALA A 197 3.48 -2.62 -36.28
C ALA A 197 2.84 -2.88 -34.90
N PHE A 198 2.82 -4.14 -34.47
CA PHE A 198 2.19 -4.58 -33.22
C PHE A 198 3.13 -5.49 -32.44
N PHE A 199 3.44 -5.14 -31.20
CA PHE A 199 4.36 -5.90 -30.36
C PHE A 199 3.77 -6.14 -28.97
N GLY A 200 3.88 -7.38 -28.48
CA GLY A 200 3.57 -7.75 -27.10
C GLY A 200 4.82 -7.70 -26.23
N LEU A 201 4.76 -7.06 -25.07
CA LEU A 201 5.87 -6.98 -24.12
C LEU A 201 5.41 -7.38 -22.71
N ARG A 202 6.37 -7.64 -21.81
CA ARG A 202 6.09 -8.14 -20.46
C ARG A 202 5.15 -7.21 -19.66
N ASP A 203 5.48 -5.91 -19.61
CA ASP A 203 4.81 -4.92 -18.77
C ASP A 203 4.99 -3.48 -19.32
N PRO A 204 4.36 -2.45 -18.72
CA PRO A 204 4.51 -1.06 -19.18
C PRO A 204 5.94 -0.52 -19.12
N ALA A 205 6.80 -1.02 -18.24
CA ALA A 205 8.19 -0.58 -18.17
C ALA A 205 8.96 -1.08 -19.41
N ALA A 206 8.79 -2.35 -19.79
CA ALA A 206 9.36 -2.90 -21.01
C ALA A 206 8.84 -2.18 -22.28
N CYS A 207 7.55 -1.83 -22.32
CA CYS A 207 7.00 -1.01 -23.41
C CYS A 207 7.67 0.36 -23.49
N ALA A 208 7.92 1.02 -22.35
CA ALA A 208 8.60 2.31 -22.30
C ALA A 208 10.05 2.22 -22.81
N ASP A 209 10.78 1.19 -22.39
CA ASP A 209 12.16 0.92 -22.84
C ASP A 209 12.21 0.67 -24.35
N PHE A 210 11.28 -0.14 -24.87
CA PHE A 210 11.15 -0.37 -26.31
C PHE A 210 10.84 0.92 -27.08
N ALA A 211 9.92 1.74 -26.58
CA ALA A 211 9.56 3.00 -27.22
C ALA A 211 10.74 3.99 -27.27
N ALA A 212 11.50 4.10 -26.17
CA ALA A 212 12.70 4.94 -26.11
C ALA A 212 13.78 4.46 -27.09
N ALA A 213 14.07 3.16 -27.10
CA ALA A 213 15.04 2.57 -28.02
C ALA A 213 14.62 2.74 -29.50
N ARG A 214 13.32 2.60 -29.80
CA ARG A 214 12.78 2.82 -31.15
C ARG A 214 12.91 4.28 -31.58
N ALA A 215 12.55 5.22 -30.72
CA ALA A 215 12.71 6.65 -30.98
C ALA A 215 14.18 7.01 -31.21
N ARG A 216 15.08 6.48 -30.37
CA ARG A 216 16.53 6.66 -30.52
C ARG A 216 17.04 6.16 -31.88
N LYS A 217 16.65 4.94 -32.27
CA LYS A 217 17.01 4.36 -33.58
C LYS A 217 16.50 5.19 -34.75
N MET A 218 15.29 5.74 -34.66
CA MET A 218 14.75 6.65 -35.69
C MET A 218 15.58 7.94 -35.78
N ILE A 219 15.97 8.51 -34.65
CA ILE A 219 16.82 9.71 -34.59
C ILE A 219 18.20 9.44 -35.21
N GLU A 220 18.81 8.30 -34.89
CA GLU A 220 20.08 7.88 -35.48
C GLU A 220 19.98 7.61 -36.99
N ALA A 221 18.80 7.22 -37.48
CA ALA A 221 18.50 7.10 -38.90
C ALA A 221 18.18 8.44 -39.58
N GLY A 222 18.23 9.57 -38.87
CA GLY A 222 18.06 10.92 -39.41
C GLY A 222 16.65 11.51 -39.27
N VAL A 223 15.74 10.88 -38.53
CA VAL A 223 14.43 11.46 -38.21
C VAL A 223 14.60 12.52 -37.12
N ALA A 224 14.07 13.72 -37.31
CA ALA A 224 14.12 14.74 -36.25
C ALA A 224 13.24 14.32 -35.07
N ALA A 225 13.69 14.50 -33.82
CA ALA A 225 12.94 14.09 -32.63
C ALA A 225 11.50 14.65 -32.60
N ARG A 226 11.31 15.89 -33.06
CA ARG A 226 9.99 16.53 -33.19
C ARG A 226 9.00 15.85 -34.15
N GLU A 227 9.49 14.99 -35.04
CA GLU A 227 8.69 14.19 -35.97
C GLU A 227 8.25 12.86 -35.36
N ILE A 228 8.63 12.57 -34.12
CA ILE A 228 8.27 11.36 -33.38
C ILE A 228 7.33 11.75 -32.23
N ALA A 229 6.29 10.95 -32.02
CA ALA A 229 5.40 11.04 -30.89
C ALA A 229 5.31 9.69 -30.14
N VAL A 230 5.19 9.77 -28.82
CA VAL A 230 4.88 8.67 -27.93
C VAL A 230 3.58 8.98 -27.22
N MET A 231 2.67 8.02 -27.20
CA MET A 231 1.36 8.17 -26.59
C MET A 231 1.16 7.15 -25.47
N THR A 232 0.70 7.64 -24.31
CA THR A 232 0.38 6.82 -23.14
C THR A 232 -0.93 7.29 -22.48
N GLY A 233 -1.72 6.36 -21.97
CA GLY A 233 -2.88 6.62 -21.10
C GLY A 233 -2.58 6.49 -19.61
N ASN A 234 -1.36 6.08 -19.24
CA ASN A 234 -0.92 5.83 -17.88
C ASN A 234 0.04 6.92 -17.36
N ASN A 235 0.52 6.75 -16.12
CA ASN A 235 1.53 7.62 -15.53
C ASN A 235 2.80 7.66 -16.42
N PRO A 236 3.23 8.85 -16.91
CA PRO A 236 4.35 8.96 -17.83
C PRO A 236 5.73 8.73 -17.18
N SER A 237 5.80 8.39 -15.90
CA SER A 237 7.07 8.17 -15.16
C SER A 237 7.97 7.11 -15.81
N GLN A 238 7.41 6.00 -16.30
CA GLN A 238 8.20 4.97 -17.00
C GLN A 238 8.72 5.46 -18.35
N ILE A 239 7.93 6.25 -19.07
CA ILE A 239 8.34 6.88 -20.33
C ILE A 239 9.48 7.89 -20.07
N ALA A 240 9.33 8.74 -19.06
CA ALA A 240 10.36 9.69 -18.67
C ALA A 240 11.68 9.00 -18.29
N ARG A 241 11.61 7.92 -17.49
CA ARG A 241 12.76 7.07 -17.13
C ARG A 241 13.47 6.55 -18.38
N ALA A 242 12.74 5.80 -19.21
CA ALA A 242 13.31 5.13 -20.38
C ALA A 242 13.92 6.11 -21.39
N PHE A 243 13.26 7.24 -21.65
CA PHE A 243 13.77 8.25 -22.58
C PHE A 243 15.01 8.97 -22.03
N ALA A 244 15.05 9.26 -20.73
CA ALA A 244 16.23 9.82 -20.08
C ALA A 244 17.43 8.87 -20.16
N GLU A 245 17.24 7.57 -19.91
CA GLU A 245 18.29 6.55 -20.04
C GLU A 245 18.84 6.43 -21.46
N GLN A 246 18.01 6.65 -22.49
CA GLN A 246 18.43 6.66 -23.89
C GLN A 246 18.96 8.03 -24.38
N GLY A 247 18.95 9.05 -23.52
CA GLY A 247 19.34 10.42 -23.88
C GLY A 247 18.46 11.05 -24.96
N VAL A 248 17.18 10.68 -25.02
CA VAL A 248 16.21 11.22 -25.99
C VAL A 248 15.33 12.26 -25.28
N PRO A 249 15.36 13.54 -25.67
CA PRO A 249 14.56 14.56 -25.02
C PRO A 249 13.07 14.37 -25.32
N LEU A 250 12.23 14.52 -24.29
CA LEU A 250 10.78 14.55 -24.40
C LEU A 250 10.27 15.99 -24.39
N SER A 251 9.14 16.21 -25.05
CA SER A 251 8.36 17.45 -25.01
C SER A 251 6.94 17.12 -24.58
N GLY A 252 6.43 17.81 -23.57
CA GLY A 252 5.09 17.59 -23.01
C GLY A 252 5.09 16.78 -21.70
N LEU A 253 6.25 16.62 -21.05
CA LEU A 253 6.30 16.14 -19.67
C LEU A 253 5.89 17.27 -18.72
N ALA A 254 5.19 16.94 -17.63
CA ALA A 254 4.92 17.89 -16.56
C ALA A 254 6.23 18.39 -15.94
N GLY A 255 6.31 19.70 -15.65
CA GLY A 255 7.51 20.29 -15.04
C GLY A 255 7.88 19.66 -13.69
N ASN A 256 6.87 19.24 -12.93
CA ASN A 256 7.00 18.42 -11.72
C ASN A 256 6.06 17.22 -11.81
N PHE A 257 6.54 16.06 -11.35
CA PHE A 257 5.67 14.89 -11.18
C PHE A 257 4.70 15.10 -10.01
N PRO A 258 3.53 14.47 -10.06
CA PRO A 258 2.56 14.54 -8.96
C PRO A 258 3.20 14.15 -7.61
N GLU A 259 3.17 15.06 -6.63
CA GLU A 259 3.72 14.84 -5.29
C GLU A 259 2.66 14.33 -4.31
N ARG A 260 3.10 13.58 -3.29
CA ARG A 260 2.24 13.07 -2.22
C ARG A 260 1.68 14.24 -1.38
N ASP A 261 0.39 14.21 -1.01
CA ASP A 261 -0.20 15.22 -0.11
C ASP A 261 0.22 14.97 1.35
N VAL A 262 1.46 15.31 1.67
CA VAL A 262 2.04 15.16 3.02
C VAL A 262 1.25 15.94 4.07
N ILE A 263 0.59 17.04 3.69
CA ILE A 263 -0.20 17.90 4.58
C ILE A 263 -1.48 17.16 4.99
N GLY A 264 -2.24 16.66 4.02
CA GLY A 264 -3.45 15.87 4.25
C GLY A 264 -3.16 14.60 5.05
N GLU A 265 -2.07 13.89 4.73
CA GLU A 265 -1.64 12.71 5.48
C GLU A 265 -1.24 13.04 6.92
N THR A 266 -0.48 14.12 7.14
CA THR A 266 -0.09 14.54 8.49
C THR A 266 -1.31 14.96 9.31
N ALA A 267 -2.29 15.63 8.69
CA ALA A 267 -3.57 15.95 9.33
C ALA A 267 -4.31 14.67 9.76
N LEU A 268 -4.45 13.69 8.86
CA LEU A 268 -5.08 12.40 9.17
C LEU A 268 -4.36 11.70 10.33
N HIS A 269 -3.04 11.57 10.26
CA HIS A 269 -2.27 10.89 11.30
C HIS A 269 -2.31 11.63 12.64
N LEU A 270 -2.31 12.96 12.65
CA LEU A 270 -2.47 13.73 13.89
C LEU A 270 -3.85 13.49 14.52
N ALA A 271 -4.92 13.49 13.73
CA ALA A 271 -6.27 13.20 14.23
C ALA A 271 -6.36 11.79 14.83
N LEU A 272 -5.83 10.78 14.12
CA LEU A 272 -5.75 9.40 14.61
C LEU A 272 -4.89 9.29 15.88
N ALA A 273 -3.79 10.04 15.99
CA ALA A 273 -2.94 10.05 17.18
C ALA A 273 -3.63 10.63 18.42
N LYS A 274 -4.68 11.45 18.24
CA LYS A 274 -5.47 11.97 19.37
C LYS A 274 -6.55 10.99 19.83
N ARG A 275 -6.93 10.00 19.02
CA ARG A 275 -7.92 8.95 19.35
C ARG A 275 -7.23 7.81 20.11
N THR A 276 -7.91 7.30 21.15
CA THR A 276 -7.43 6.16 21.95
C THR A 276 -8.14 4.86 21.54
N PRO A 277 -7.44 3.71 21.45
CA PRO A 277 -5.98 3.56 21.53
C PRO A 277 -5.30 4.11 20.26
N THR A 278 -4.13 4.73 20.43
CA THR A 278 -3.34 5.27 19.31
C THR A 278 -2.53 4.15 18.66
N PRO A 279 -2.72 3.85 17.35
CA PRO A 279 -1.94 2.81 16.69
C PRO A 279 -0.46 3.19 16.58
N ALA A 280 0.45 2.23 16.76
CA ALA A 280 1.89 2.47 16.68
C ALA A 280 2.32 3.01 15.29
N MET A 281 1.76 2.46 14.21
CA MET A 281 2.03 2.91 12.84
C MET A 281 1.64 4.37 12.58
N VAL A 282 0.63 4.89 13.27
CA VAL A 282 0.22 6.31 13.14
C VAL A 282 1.31 7.21 13.72
N LEU A 283 1.83 6.86 14.91
CA LEU A 283 2.92 7.60 15.54
C LEU A 283 4.23 7.46 14.75
N ALA A 284 4.52 6.28 14.21
CA ALA A 284 5.67 6.03 13.36
C ALA A 284 5.59 6.84 12.05
N SER A 285 4.40 6.92 11.42
CA SER A 285 4.16 7.75 10.23
C SER A 285 4.35 9.24 10.52
N LEU A 286 3.91 9.72 11.69
CA LEU A 286 4.19 11.08 12.13
C LEU A 286 5.68 11.30 12.37
N ALA A 287 6.39 10.35 12.99
CA ALA A 287 7.84 10.41 13.20
C ALA A 287 8.62 10.55 11.88
N LEU A 288 8.16 9.89 10.82
CA LEU A 288 8.74 9.96 9.48
C LEU A 288 8.28 11.16 8.63
N SER A 289 7.26 11.91 9.07
CA SER A 289 6.75 13.03 8.27
C SER A 289 7.84 14.10 8.07
N PRO A 290 8.07 14.57 6.83
CA PRO A 290 9.08 15.62 6.57
C PRO A 290 8.68 16.97 7.19
N LEU A 291 7.41 17.11 7.63
CA LEU A 291 6.91 18.27 8.37
C LEU A 291 7.43 18.32 9.81
N MET A 292 7.92 17.22 10.36
CA MET A 292 8.50 17.21 11.69
C MET A 292 9.80 18.02 11.76
N PRO A 293 10.11 18.63 12.92
CA PRO A 293 11.27 19.50 13.07
C PRO A 293 12.60 18.75 13.22
N TRP A 294 12.57 17.44 13.51
CA TRP A 294 13.77 16.61 13.61
C TRP A 294 14.28 16.11 12.26
N SER A 295 15.50 15.55 12.26
CA SER A 295 16.12 14.98 11.06
C SER A 295 15.41 13.70 10.59
N SER A 296 15.52 13.37 9.30
CA SER A 296 14.97 12.13 8.76
C SER A 296 15.54 10.88 9.45
N GLN A 297 16.80 10.91 9.88
CA GLN A 297 17.41 9.79 10.61
C GLN A 297 16.80 9.65 12.01
N SER A 298 16.69 10.73 12.76
CA SER A 298 16.04 10.72 14.09
C SER A 298 14.57 10.27 14.00
N GLY A 299 13.89 10.64 12.91
CA GLY A 299 12.53 10.17 12.62
C GLY A 299 12.46 8.66 12.37
N ARG A 300 13.42 8.08 11.64
CA ARG A 300 13.53 6.63 11.43
C ARG A 300 13.82 5.90 12.73
N ASP A 301 14.85 6.32 13.47
CA ASP A 301 15.22 5.69 14.75
C ASP A 301 14.04 5.72 15.75
N LEU A 302 13.29 6.83 15.78
CA LEU A 302 12.08 6.95 16.60
C LEU A 302 10.97 6.00 16.12
N ALA A 303 10.73 5.93 14.80
CA ALA A 303 9.72 5.06 14.22
C ALA A 303 10.04 3.57 14.47
N GLU A 304 11.30 3.17 14.34
CA GLU A 304 11.77 1.83 14.69
C GLU A 304 11.56 1.50 16.16
N GLY A 305 11.90 2.43 17.06
CA GLY A 305 11.60 2.29 18.49
C GLY A 305 10.11 2.11 18.77
N LEU A 306 9.23 2.85 18.08
CA LEU A 306 7.78 2.77 18.24
C LEU A 306 7.21 1.42 17.79
N ILE A 307 7.66 0.91 16.64
CA ILE A 307 7.26 -0.42 16.16
C ILE A 307 7.78 -1.52 17.10
N GLY A 308 8.96 -1.31 17.71
CA GLY A 308 9.49 -2.15 18.79
C GLY A 308 8.80 -1.98 20.16
N GLY A 309 7.78 -1.13 20.29
CA GLY A 309 7.02 -0.90 21.52
C GLY A 309 7.59 0.17 22.46
N ASP A 310 8.64 0.89 22.07
CA ASP A 310 9.17 2.04 22.83
C ASP A 310 8.54 3.36 22.40
N PHE A 311 7.57 3.81 23.19
CA PHE A 311 6.86 5.07 22.96
C PHE A 311 7.54 6.29 23.61
N ARG A 312 8.63 6.13 24.35
CA ARG A 312 9.23 7.22 25.16
C ARG A 312 9.86 8.30 24.29
N GLY A 313 10.49 7.91 23.19
CA GLY A 313 11.19 8.79 22.27
C GLY A 313 12.49 9.36 22.83
N GLU A 314 13.30 8.54 23.51
CA GLU A 314 14.57 8.96 24.14
C GLU A 314 15.55 9.58 23.14
N ILE A 315 15.49 9.20 21.86
CA ILE A 315 16.28 9.79 20.78
C ILE A 315 16.04 11.32 20.60
N LEU A 316 14.89 11.82 21.05
CA LEU A 316 14.54 13.25 21.01
C LEU A 316 15.01 14.02 22.25
N SER A 317 15.54 13.35 23.27
CA SER A 317 16.00 13.96 24.53
C SER A 317 17.08 15.04 24.39
N PRO A 318 17.97 15.05 23.37
CA PRO A 318 18.93 16.13 23.20
C PRO A 318 18.29 17.51 22.96
N THR A 319 17.03 17.55 22.49
CA THR A 319 16.31 18.80 22.20
C THR A 319 15.00 18.86 23.00
N PRO A 320 14.93 19.69 24.07
CA PRO A 320 13.74 19.78 24.92
C PRO A 320 12.44 20.10 24.16
N ALA A 321 12.50 20.97 23.16
CA ALA A 321 11.35 21.30 22.31
C ALA A 321 10.81 20.08 21.54
N HIS A 322 11.67 19.18 21.06
CA HIS A 322 11.26 17.94 20.39
C HIS A 322 10.62 16.97 21.39
N THR A 323 11.17 16.86 22.60
CA THR A 323 10.61 16.03 23.67
C THR A 323 9.21 16.50 24.06
N GLU A 324 9.01 17.81 24.21
CA GLU A 324 7.68 18.37 24.48
C GLU A 324 6.70 18.14 23.32
N LEU A 325 7.13 18.42 22.08
CA LEU A 325 6.30 18.19 20.90
C LEU A 325 5.88 16.71 20.80
N TRP A 326 6.81 15.79 21.03
CA TRP A 326 6.52 14.36 21.02
C TRP A 326 5.51 13.95 22.09
N LYS A 327 5.62 14.53 23.29
CA LYS A 327 4.64 14.35 24.36
C LYS A 327 3.26 14.83 23.94
N ASP A 328 3.16 15.99 23.30
CA ASP A 328 1.90 16.52 22.79
C ASP A 328 1.33 15.63 21.67
N ILE A 329 2.18 15.14 20.75
CA ILE A 329 1.81 14.20 19.67
C ILE A 329 1.28 12.87 20.21
N ARG A 330 1.82 12.35 21.31
CA ARG A 330 1.31 11.10 21.93
C ARG A 330 0.10 11.28 22.84
N SER A 331 -0.19 12.51 23.26
CA SER A 331 -1.29 12.77 24.19
C SER A 331 -2.65 12.58 23.51
N SER A 332 -3.53 11.78 24.09
CA SER A 332 -4.92 11.63 23.61
C SER A 332 -5.77 12.86 23.92
N ALA A 333 -6.83 13.08 23.14
CA ALA A 333 -7.82 14.13 23.41
C ALA A 333 -9.17 13.52 23.81
N GLY A 334 -9.64 13.82 25.02
CA GLY A 334 -10.95 13.36 25.52
C GLY A 334 -12.12 14.33 25.21
N SER A 335 -11.82 15.57 24.85
CA SER A 335 -12.81 16.61 24.53
C SER A 335 -12.41 17.42 23.30
N LEU A 336 -13.38 18.07 22.65
CA LEU A 336 -13.15 18.98 21.52
C LEU A 336 -12.24 20.15 21.91
N ALA A 337 -12.35 20.66 23.15
CA ALA A 337 -11.48 21.73 23.66
C ALA A 337 -10.02 21.27 23.78
N GLN A 338 -9.80 20.07 24.32
CA GLN A 338 -8.46 19.48 24.44
C GLN A 338 -7.87 19.16 23.06
N LEU A 339 -8.70 18.63 22.15
CA LEU A 339 -8.31 18.32 20.77
C LEU A 339 -7.80 19.58 20.06
N ARG A 340 -8.57 20.67 20.10
CA ARG A 340 -8.16 21.97 19.54
C ARG A 340 -6.86 22.46 20.14
N PHE A 341 -6.76 22.50 21.47
CA PHE A 341 -5.55 22.97 22.16
C PHE A 341 -4.29 22.20 21.76
N LEU A 342 -4.37 20.86 21.74
CA LEU A 342 -3.23 20.02 21.35
C LEU A 342 -2.86 20.22 19.88
N ILE A 343 -3.85 20.24 18.99
CA ILE A 343 -3.62 20.42 17.55
C ILE A 343 -3.01 21.78 17.26
N ASP A 344 -3.54 22.86 17.84
CA ASP A 344 -3.01 24.21 17.65
C ASP A 344 -1.54 24.29 18.12
N ARG A 345 -1.24 23.77 19.32
CA ARG A 345 0.12 23.74 19.88
C ARG A 345 1.10 22.89 19.07
N ILE A 346 0.65 21.77 18.51
CA ILE A 346 1.47 20.93 17.62
C ILE A 346 1.72 21.66 16.30
N CYS A 347 0.68 22.21 15.68
CA CYS A 347 0.76 22.93 14.41
C CYS A 347 1.65 24.18 14.49
N GLU A 348 1.77 24.83 15.64
CA GLU A 348 2.72 25.93 15.86
C GLU A 348 4.20 25.48 15.82
N ARG A 349 4.48 24.18 16.02
CA ARG A 349 5.84 23.64 16.20
C ARG A 349 6.33 22.76 15.04
N ILE A 350 5.47 22.46 14.06
CA ILE A 350 5.82 21.68 12.85
C ILE A 350 5.91 22.60 11.62
N LYS A 351 6.62 22.15 10.58
CA LYS A 351 6.67 22.86 9.30
C LYS A 351 5.30 22.83 8.65
N GLN A 352 4.90 23.95 8.03
CA GLN A 352 3.59 24.10 7.36
C GLN A 352 2.39 23.77 8.26
N GLY A 353 2.52 23.90 9.59
CA GLY A 353 1.45 23.49 10.49
C GLY A 353 0.16 24.31 10.36
N HIS A 354 0.22 25.53 9.83
CA HIS A 354 -0.99 26.30 9.50
C HIS A 354 -1.83 25.62 8.39
N GLU A 355 -1.17 25.03 7.39
CA GLU A 355 -1.83 24.28 6.30
C GLU A 355 -2.40 22.96 6.83
N VAL A 356 -1.64 22.25 7.67
CA VAL A 356 -2.10 21.03 8.36
C VAL A 356 -3.32 21.33 9.23
N ARG A 357 -3.30 22.45 9.98
CA ARG A 357 -4.41 22.88 10.83
C ARG A 357 -5.67 23.18 10.02
N ALA A 358 -5.53 23.78 8.85
CA ALA A 358 -6.64 24.11 7.96
C ALA A 358 -7.35 22.86 7.42
N ARG A 359 -6.62 21.74 7.26
CA ARG A 359 -7.17 20.44 6.83
C ARG A 359 -7.90 19.66 7.94
N LEU A 360 -7.90 20.14 9.18
CA LEU A 360 -8.54 19.48 10.33
C LEU A 360 -9.91 20.13 10.67
N PRO A 361 -11.04 19.47 10.33
CA PRO A 361 -12.38 20.01 10.54
C PRO A 361 -12.87 19.78 11.97
N ILE A 362 -12.19 20.38 12.95
CA ILE A 362 -12.54 20.24 14.37
C ILE A 362 -13.68 21.19 14.73
N PRO A 363 -14.87 20.71 15.13
CA PRO A 363 -16.01 21.57 15.43
C PRO A 363 -15.79 22.40 16.70
N PRO A 364 -16.43 23.58 16.81
CA PRO A 364 -16.41 24.37 18.04
C PRO A 364 -17.26 23.70 19.13
N GLY A 365 -16.85 23.84 20.41
CA GLY A 365 -17.58 23.31 21.57
C GLY A 365 -16.71 22.59 22.60
N GLU A 366 -17.36 22.02 23.62
CA GLU A 366 -16.70 21.34 24.76
C GLU A 366 -17.04 19.84 24.87
N GLY A 367 -17.87 19.30 23.98
CA GLY A 367 -18.28 17.89 23.98
C GLY A 367 -17.17 16.90 23.61
N SER A 368 -17.53 15.60 23.60
CA SER A 368 -16.65 14.55 23.09
C SER A 368 -16.45 14.69 21.58
N PRO A 369 -15.24 14.42 21.04
CA PRO A 369 -15.02 14.42 19.60
C PRO A 369 -15.81 13.29 18.92
N ASP A 370 -16.59 13.62 17.90
CA ASP A 370 -17.09 12.64 16.94
C ASP A 370 -15.97 12.30 15.96
N TRP A 371 -15.18 11.28 16.30
CA TRP A 371 -14.01 10.88 15.53
C TRP A 371 -14.36 10.47 14.10
N GLU A 372 -15.50 9.82 13.88
CA GLU A 372 -15.86 9.36 12.55
C GLU A 372 -16.19 10.54 11.63
N THR A 373 -16.92 11.54 12.14
CA THR A 373 -17.18 12.77 11.40
C THR A 373 -15.90 13.57 11.12
N ILE A 374 -15.02 13.71 12.13
CA ILE A 374 -13.75 14.43 11.97
C ILE A 374 -12.85 13.76 10.93
N LEU A 375 -12.66 12.44 11.03
CA LEU A 375 -11.78 11.68 10.13
C LEU A 375 -12.30 11.70 8.68
N ARG A 376 -13.62 11.56 8.47
CA ARG A 376 -14.23 11.64 7.12
C ARG A 376 -14.09 13.03 6.48
N GLY A 377 -13.99 14.08 7.28
CA GLY A 377 -13.82 15.44 6.77
C GLY A 377 -12.38 15.80 6.38
N ILE A 378 -11.39 14.96 6.69
CA ILE A 378 -9.99 15.18 6.29
C ILE A 378 -9.83 14.73 4.84
N GLN A 379 -9.46 15.66 3.97
CA GLN A 379 -9.19 15.39 2.56
C GLN A 379 -7.69 15.23 2.31
N ILE A 380 -7.33 14.10 1.71
CA ILE A 380 -6.00 13.87 1.12
C ILE A 380 -6.15 14.11 -0.38
N ALA A 381 -5.52 15.17 -0.87
CA ALA A 381 -5.62 15.55 -2.27
C ALA A 381 -4.96 14.49 -3.16
N PRO A 382 -5.54 14.14 -4.31
CA PRO A 382 -4.83 13.38 -5.31
C PRO A 382 -3.62 14.20 -5.77
N PRO A 383 -2.52 13.54 -6.13
CA PRO A 383 -1.31 14.25 -6.50
C PRO A 383 -1.59 15.01 -7.82
N LEU A 384 -1.47 16.34 -7.81
CA LEU A 384 -1.70 17.20 -8.96
C LEU A 384 -0.41 17.32 -9.77
N GLY A 385 -0.47 17.04 -11.08
CA GLY A 385 0.64 17.30 -11.99
C GLY A 385 0.64 18.75 -12.45
N ALA A 386 1.81 19.34 -12.62
CA ALA A 386 1.94 20.65 -13.27
C ALA A 386 1.55 20.56 -14.76
N ASP A 387 1.26 21.71 -15.37
CA ASP A 387 1.06 21.79 -16.82
C ASP A 387 2.27 21.21 -17.58
N PRO A 388 2.04 20.49 -18.69
CA PRO A 388 3.11 19.91 -19.48
C PRO A 388 3.95 20.99 -20.17
N ASP A 389 5.27 20.91 -20.04
CA ASP A 389 6.20 21.81 -20.76
C ASP A 389 6.39 21.32 -22.20
N ARG A 390 5.79 22.06 -23.15
CA ARG A 390 5.77 21.72 -24.57
C ARG A 390 6.80 22.55 -25.34
N ASN A 391 7.81 21.90 -25.91
CA ASN A 391 8.86 22.50 -26.73
C ASN A 391 8.92 21.88 -28.16
N LEU A 392 9.64 22.56 -29.06
CA LEU A 392 9.72 22.16 -30.48
C LEU A 392 10.82 21.14 -30.80
N GLU A 393 11.69 20.80 -29.85
CA GLU A 393 12.92 20.04 -30.13
C GLU A 393 12.88 18.58 -29.65
N GLY A 394 12.05 18.24 -28.66
CA GLY A 394 11.93 16.86 -28.13
C GLY A 394 10.93 15.98 -28.89
N VAL A 395 10.92 14.69 -28.58
CA VAL A 395 9.86 13.73 -28.95
C VAL A 395 8.55 14.13 -28.28
N SER A 396 7.44 14.20 -29.01
CA SER A 396 6.15 14.58 -28.43
C SER A 396 5.63 13.51 -27.48
N LEU A 397 5.31 13.89 -26.25
CA LEU A 397 4.47 13.09 -25.38
C LEU A 397 3.00 13.47 -25.60
N TRP A 398 2.18 12.48 -25.96
CA TRP A 398 0.73 12.59 -26.10
C TRP A 398 0.05 11.83 -24.96
N SER A 399 -0.97 12.46 -24.38
CA SER A 399 -1.91 11.76 -23.50
C SER A 399 -2.95 11.04 -24.35
N ALA A 400 -3.29 9.80 -23.99
CA ALA A 400 -4.38 9.06 -24.62
C ALA A 400 -5.72 9.79 -24.57
N GLN A 401 -5.90 10.68 -23.56
CA GLN A 401 -7.13 11.43 -23.33
C GLN A 401 -7.15 12.80 -24.01
N GLU A 402 -6.11 13.14 -24.78
CA GLU A 402 -5.98 14.42 -25.47
C GLU A 402 -5.78 14.24 -26.97
N SER A 403 -6.29 15.19 -27.76
CA SER A 403 -5.93 15.25 -29.18
C SER A 403 -4.47 15.63 -29.33
N PRO A 404 -3.81 15.18 -30.41
CA PRO A 404 -2.42 15.52 -30.67
C PRO A 404 -2.25 17.04 -30.74
N TRP A 405 -1.23 17.55 -30.07
CA TRP A 405 -0.92 18.99 -30.02
C TRP A 405 0.04 19.44 -31.14
N ARG A 406 0.60 18.48 -31.89
CA ARG A 406 1.27 18.70 -33.19
C ARG A 406 1.26 17.40 -34.01
N PRO A 407 1.32 17.44 -35.35
CA PRO A 407 1.47 16.23 -36.16
C PRO A 407 2.84 15.57 -35.98
N CYS A 408 2.94 14.29 -36.35
CA CYS A 408 4.19 13.53 -36.33
C CYS A 408 4.29 12.61 -37.57
N ARG A 409 5.49 12.14 -37.89
CA ARG A 409 5.71 11.09 -38.89
C ARG A 409 5.54 9.71 -38.26
N HIS A 410 6.04 9.54 -37.03
CA HIS A 410 6.03 8.26 -36.34
C HIS A 410 5.35 8.37 -34.97
N LEU A 411 4.33 7.55 -34.75
CA LEU A 411 3.64 7.42 -33.47
C LEU A 411 3.96 6.06 -32.82
N ILE A 412 4.29 6.07 -31.53
CA ILE A 412 4.47 4.87 -30.71
C ILE A 412 3.42 4.91 -29.58
N VAL A 413 2.49 3.96 -29.58
CA VAL A 413 1.46 3.79 -28.54
C VAL A 413 1.96 2.75 -27.54
N THR A 414 2.22 3.14 -26.30
CA THR A 414 2.97 2.30 -25.34
C THR A 414 2.13 1.36 -24.50
N ASP A 415 0.83 1.62 -24.40
CA ASP A 415 -0.11 0.90 -23.55
C ASP A 415 -1.41 0.60 -24.32
N PHE A 416 -1.28 -0.11 -25.45
CA PHE A 416 -2.39 -0.53 -26.28
C PHE A 416 -3.21 -1.66 -25.64
N THR A 417 -3.82 -1.34 -24.51
CA THR A 417 -4.58 -2.22 -23.61
C THR A 417 -6.05 -1.85 -23.54
N ASP A 418 -6.86 -2.81 -23.09
CA ASP A 418 -8.30 -2.62 -22.95
C ASP A 418 -8.66 -1.40 -22.09
N GLY A 419 -9.68 -0.66 -22.54
CA GLY A 419 -10.21 0.53 -21.88
C GLY A 419 -9.47 1.84 -22.13
N ILE A 420 -8.31 1.84 -22.79
CA ILE A 420 -7.56 3.07 -23.13
C ILE A 420 -7.82 3.52 -24.57
N TYR A 421 -7.82 2.59 -25.53
CA TYR A 421 -8.02 2.90 -26.95
C TYR A 421 -9.15 2.04 -27.55
N PRO A 422 -10.25 2.63 -28.03
CA PRO A 422 -10.76 3.93 -27.58
C PRO A 422 -11.01 3.92 -26.07
N THR A 423 -11.00 5.11 -25.44
CA THR A 423 -11.26 5.23 -24.00
C THR A 423 -12.61 4.65 -23.63
N ARG A 424 -12.65 3.78 -22.61
CA ARG A 424 -13.90 3.18 -22.13
C ARG A 424 -14.82 4.26 -21.59
N ALA A 425 -16.00 4.39 -22.21
CA ALA A 425 -17.03 5.30 -21.74
C ALA A 425 -17.56 4.88 -20.38
N ARG A 426 -17.59 5.82 -19.43
CA ARG A 426 -18.30 5.66 -18.15
C ARG A 426 -19.74 6.16 -18.33
N GLY A 427 -20.69 5.49 -17.67
CA GLY A 427 -22.06 5.98 -17.61
C GLY A 427 -22.17 7.18 -16.68
N ASN A 428 -23.24 7.95 -16.81
CA ASN A 428 -23.54 9.01 -15.84
C ASN A 428 -23.75 8.39 -14.44
N PRO A 429 -23.11 8.91 -13.38
CA PRO A 429 -23.18 8.29 -12.05
C PRO A 429 -24.55 8.45 -11.38
N MET A 430 -25.38 9.42 -11.79
CA MET A 430 -26.68 9.70 -11.17
C MET A 430 -27.88 9.37 -12.06
N PHE A 431 -27.73 9.45 -13.39
CA PHE A 431 -28.82 9.30 -14.35
C PHE A 431 -28.69 8.04 -15.21
N LEU A 432 -29.81 7.36 -15.48
CA LEU A 432 -29.89 6.33 -16.51
C LEU A 432 -29.82 6.96 -17.91
N GLU A 433 -29.42 6.20 -18.93
CA GLU A 433 -29.39 6.68 -20.33
C GLU A 433 -30.76 7.21 -20.80
N SER A 434 -31.85 6.55 -20.39
CA SER A 434 -33.22 7.02 -20.69
C SER A 434 -33.56 8.35 -20.00
N GLU A 435 -32.99 8.58 -18.82
CA GLU A 435 -33.18 9.83 -18.06
C GLU A 435 -32.34 10.96 -18.65
N VAL A 436 -31.10 10.68 -19.08
CA VAL A 436 -30.26 11.62 -19.82
C VAL A 436 -30.98 12.10 -21.09
N ALA A 437 -31.56 11.17 -21.85
CA ALA A 437 -32.37 11.51 -23.03
C ALA A 437 -33.60 12.36 -22.69
N ALA A 438 -34.29 12.05 -21.60
CA ALA A 438 -35.45 12.81 -21.14
C ALA A 438 -35.09 14.24 -20.67
N VAL A 439 -33.98 14.40 -19.95
CA VAL A 439 -33.45 15.71 -19.52
C VAL A 439 -33.11 16.57 -20.73
N ARG A 440 -32.42 15.99 -21.72
CA ARG A 440 -32.12 16.68 -22.98
C ARG A 440 -33.38 17.12 -23.71
N ALA A 441 -34.39 16.24 -23.80
CA ALA A 441 -35.63 16.54 -24.52
C ALA A 441 -36.48 17.63 -23.84
N ALA A 442 -36.53 17.67 -22.51
CA ALA A 442 -37.39 18.60 -21.78
C ALA A 442 -36.72 19.93 -21.41
N VAL A 443 -35.41 19.91 -21.13
CA VAL A 443 -34.69 21.08 -20.59
C VAL A 443 -33.60 21.57 -21.55
N GLY A 444 -33.25 20.79 -22.58
CA GLY A 444 -32.18 21.13 -23.53
C GLY A 444 -30.77 20.88 -22.99
N LEU A 445 -30.63 20.46 -21.72
CA LEU A 445 -29.34 20.15 -21.10
C LEU A 445 -28.80 18.81 -21.61
N GLN A 446 -27.64 18.84 -22.25
CA GLN A 446 -26.98 17.64 -22.76
C GLN A 446 -25.97 17.11 -21.72
N LEU A 447 -26.45 16.23 -20.85
CA LEU A 447 -25.61 15.52 -19.88
C LEU A 447 -24.87 14.36 -20.57
N ARG A 448 -23.65 14.06 -20.13
CA ARG A 448 -22.85 12.98 -20.72
C ARG A 448 -23.43 11.60 -20.44
N GLY A 449 -23.66 10.82 -21.50
CA GLY A 449 -24.01 9.40 -21.45
C GLY A 449 -22.90 8.47 -21.97
N ARG A 450 -23.08 7.15 -21.84
CA ARG A 450 -22.13 6.13 -22.29
C ARG A 450 -21.93 6.16 -23.80
N ALA A 451 -22.99 6.36 -24.57
CA ALA A 451 -22.91 6.40 -26.04
C ALA A 451 -22.08 7.60 -26.52
N GLU A 452 -22.30 8.76 -25.91
CA GLU A 452 -21.54 9.98 -26.21
C GLU A 452 -20.06 9.84 -25.80
N GLY A 453 -19.79 9.26 -24.63
CA GLY A 453 -18.42 8.96 -24.19
C GLY A 453 -17.67 8.03 -25.15
N LEU A 454 -18.34 7.01 -25.69
CA LEU A 454 -17.73 6.08 -26.65
C LEU A 454 -17.48 6.77 -27.99
N ALA A 455 -18.44 7.55 -28.47
CA ALA A 455 -18.28 8.31 -29.71
C ALA A 455 -17.14 9.34 -29.60
N HIS A 456 -16.99 9.98 -28.44
CA HIS A 456 -15.86 10.87 -28.15
C HIS A 456 -14.53 10.11 -28.15
N GLY A 457 -14.45 8.96 -27.47
CA GLY A 457 -13.26 8.11 -27.47
C GLY A 457 -12.83 7.62 -28.86
N LEU A 458 -13.80 7.25 -29.71
CA LEU A 458 -13.55 6.87 -31.11
C LEU A 458 -13.05 8.05 -31.94
N SER A 459 -13.73 9.20 -31.87
CA SER A 459 -13.35 10.44 -32.55
C SER A 459 -11.96 10.93 -32.14
N LEU A 460 -11.62 10.76 -30.86
CA LEU A 460 -10.30 11.09 -30.34
C LEU A 460 -9.21 10.18 -30.94
N PHE A 461 -9.45 8.87 -30.94
CA PHE A 461 -8.51 7.91 -31.49
C PHE A 461 -8.32 8.09 -33.00
N ASP A 462 -9.39 8.42 -33.74
CA ASP A 462 -9.32 8.82 -35.15
C ASP A 462 -8.42 10.04 -35.36
N ARG A 463 -8.60 11.10 -34.56
CA ARG A 463 -7.76 12.31 -34.64
C ARG A 463 -6.30 12.02 -34.35
N GLN A 464 -6.02 11.14 -33.38
CA GLN A 464 -4.66 10.72 -33.05
C GLN A 464 -3.99 9.99 -34.24
N LEU A 465 -4.72 9.11 -34.94
CA LEU A 465 -4.21 8.41 -36.13
C LEU A 465 -4.06 9.35 -37.35
N GLN A 466 -4.97 10.30 -37.54
CA GLN A 466 -4.93 11.27 -38.63
C GLN A 466 -3.74 12.23 -38.54
N ALA A 467 -3.18 12.43 -37.34
CA ALA A 467 -2.01 13.27 -37.14
C ALA A 467 -0.66 12.59 -37.49
N VAL A 468 -0.69 11.34 -37.96
CA VAL A 468 0.51 10.52 -38.25
C VAL A 468 0.73 10.37 -39.75
N SER A 469 1.88 10.80 -40.27
CA SER A 469 2.13 10.75 -41.72
C SER A 469 2.90 9.52 -42.22
N GLU A 470 3.47 8.66 -41.37
CA GLU A 470 4.22 7.49 -41.86
C GLU A 470 3.89 6.18 -41.14
N THR A 471 4.15 6.09 -39.83
CA THR A 471 4.05 4.80 -39.13
C THR A 471 3.41 4.90 -37.75
N VAL A 472 2.61 3.91 -37.38
CA VAL A 472 2.12 3.70 -36.00
C VAL A 472 2.64 2.37 -35.47
N THR A 473 3.19 2.38 -34.25
CA THR A 473 3.63 1.19 -33.53
C THR A 473 2.78 1.02 -32.28
N PHE A 474 2.07 -0.10 -32.17
CA PHE A 474 1.25 -0.45 -31.02
C PHE A 474 2.02 -1.43 -30.12
N LEU A 475 2.21 -1.06 -28.85
CA LEU A 475 2.83 -1.90 -27.83
C LEU A 475 1.76 -2.34 -26.83
N THR A 476 1.63 -3.64 -26.63
CA THR A 476 0.67 -4.24 -25.70
C THR A 476 1.44 -4.89 -24.54
N PRO A 477 1.40 -4.33 -23.33
CA PRO A 477 1.92 -5.00 -22.14
C PRO A 477 0.98 -6.16 -21.75
N TRP A 478 1.55 -7.33 -21.45
CA TRP A 478 0.80 -8.52 -21.01
C TRP A 478 0.46 -8.53 -19.53
N ARG A 479 1.22 -7.78 -18.73
CA ARG A 479 1.01 -7.63 -17.29
C ARG A 479 1.12 -6.18 -16.87
N ASP A 480 0.44 -5.81 -15.79
CA ASP A 480 0.72 -4.54 -15.13
C ASP A 480 2.00 -4.64 -14.27
N LEU A 481 2.38 -3.54 -13.61
CA LEU A 481 3.56 -3.50 -12.75
C LEU A 481 3.43 -4.34 -11.47
N SER A 482 2.22 -4.79 -11.12
CA SER A 482 1.96 -5.75 -10.02
C SER A 482 1.99 -7.21 -10.51
N GLY A 483 2.11 -7.43 -11.81
CA GLY A 483 2.11 -8.74 -12.44
C GLY A 483 0.72 -9.26 -12.84
N ALA A 484 -0.36 -8.51 -12.63
CA ALA A 484 -1.70 -8.91 -13.04
C ALA A 484 -1.83 -8.88 -14.57
N ARG A 485 -2.58 -9.83 -15.15
CA ARG A 485 -2.71 -9.93 -16.62
C ARG A 485 -3.50 -8.76 -17.19
N LEU A 486 -3.02 -8.21 -18.30
CA LEU A 486 -3.70 -7.20 -19.11
C LEU A 486 -4.19 -7.82 -20.42
N GLN A 487 -5.23 -7.22 -20.99
CA GLN A 487 -5.79 -7.60 -22.29
C GLN A 487 -5.46 -6.53 -23.34
N PRO A 488 -5.28 -6.92 -24.61
CA PRO A 488 -5.14 -5.96 -25.71
C PRO A 488 -6.32 -5.00 -25.80
N SER A 489 -6.06 -3.82 -26.33
CA SER A 489 -7.06 -2.79 -26.59
C SER A 489 -8.19 -3.29 -27.50
N ALA A 490 -9.44 -2.89 -27.22
CA ALA A 490 -10.57 -3.10 -28.12
C ALA A 490 -10.37 -2.43 -29.50
N GLY A 491 -9.52 -1.40 -29.55
CA GLY A 491 -9.05 -0.76 -30.78
C GLY A 491 -8.25 -1.68 -31.69
N LEU A 492 -7.67 -2.79 -31.18
CA LEU A 492 -6.99 -3.78 -32.02
C LEU A 492 -7.93 -4.34 -33.08
N SER A 493 -9.16 -4.70 -32.70
CA SER A 493 -10.18 -5.18 -33.64
C SER A 493 -10.61 -4.10 -34.65
N LEU A 494 -10.58 -2.82 -34.29
CA LEU A 494 -10.88 -1.72 -35.21
C LEU A 494 -9.77 -1.53 -36.26
N VAL A 495 -8.52 -1.56 -35.81
CA VAL A 495 -7.32 -1.41 -36.65
C VAL A 495 -7.12 -2.63 -37.56
N ALA A 496 -7.41 -3.84 -37.06
CA ALA A 496 -7.32 -5.10 -37.80
C ALA A 496 -8.21 -5.13 -39.06
N ARG A 497 -9.30 -4.35 -39.12
CA ARG A 497 -10.19 -4.25 -40.28
C ARG A 497 -9.51 -3.77 -41.56
N ALA A 498 -8.34 -3.11 -41.46
CA ALA A 498 -7.56 -2.70 -42.63
C ALA A 498 -6.66 -3.82 -43.19
N VAL A 499 -6.53 -4.95 -42.48
CA VAL A 499 -5.60 -6.05 -42.78
C VAL A 499 -6.38 -7.29 -43.20
N GLY A 500 -6.00 -7.88 -44.34
CA GLY A 500 -6.58 -9.11 -44.86
C GLY A 500 -5.74 -10.33 -44.51
N GLY A 501 -6.40 -11.49 -44.40
CA GLY A 501 -5.73 -12.78 -44.20
C GLY A 501 -5.36 -13.10 -42.75
N ILE A 502 -6.03 -12.49 -41.78
CA ILE A 502 -5.90 -12.77 -40.34
C ILE A 502 -7.21 -13.40 -39.83
N GLU A 503 -7.11 -14.39 -38.94
CA GLU A 503 -8.28 -15.06 -38.33
C GLU A 503 -8.72 -14.33 -37.07
N ASP A 504 -7.76 -14.02 -36.18
CA ASP A 504 -7.96 -13.19 -34.99
C ASP A 504 -7.13 -11.89 -35.09
N ALA A 505 -7.64 -10.80 -34.54
CA ALA A 505 -6.90 -9.54 -34.45
C ALA A 505 -5.65 -9.69 -33.56
N ALA A 506 -5.67 -10.62 -32.60
CA ALA A 506 -4.51 -10.94 -31.76
C ALA A 506 -3.33 -11.52 -32.56
N ASP A 507 -3.58 -12.14 -33.72
CA ASP A 507 -2.54 -12.72 -34.59
C ASP A 507 -1.60 -11.64 -35.18
N LEU A 508 -1.99 -10.37 -35.12
CA LEU A 508 -1.15 -9.25 -35.52
C LEU A 508 0.01 -9.00 -34.55
N ILE A 509 -0.15 -9.38 -33.27
CA ILE A 509 0.80 -9.05 -32.21
C ILE A 509 1.98 -10.03 -32.25
N LEU A 510 3.18 -9.51 -32.55
CA LEU A 510 4.40 -10.26 -32.35
C LEU A 510 4.79 -10.20 -30.86
N ASP A 511 4.71 -11.33 -30.17
CA ASP A 511 5.04 -11.40 -28.74
C ASP A 511 6.56 -11.41 -28.51
N LEU A 512 7.12 -10.22 -28.24
CA LEU A 512 8.54 -10.04 -27.94
C LEU A 512 8.90 -10.55 -26.55
N SER A 513 7.93 -10.78 -25.67
CA SER A 513 8.20 -11.31 -24.32
C SER A 513 8.62 -12.78 -24.34
N LEU A 514 8.33 -13.50 -25.42
CA LEU A 514 8.75 -14.88 -25.66
C LEU A 514 10.05 -14.99 -26.46
N LEU A 515 10.58 -13.86 -26.95
CA LEU A 515 11.78 -13.82 -27.78
C LEU A 515 12.98 -13.31 -26.97
N PRO A 516 14.19 -13.84 -27.21
CA PRO A 516 15.42 -13.23 -26.71
C PRO A 516 15.52 -11.77 -27.15
N PRO A 517 15.96 -10.83 -26.28
CA PRO A 517 16.13 -9.43 -26.64
C PRO A 517 17.04 -9.17 -27.85
N ALA A 518 17.97 -10.09 -28.14
CA ALA A 518 18.84 -10.02 -29.32
C ALA A 518 18.07 -10.15 -30.65
N ASP A 519 16.92 -10.83 -30.62
CA ASP A 519 16.06 -11.07 -31.79
C ASP A 519 14.98 -10.00 -31.95
N TRP A 520 14.99 -8.97 -31.09
CA TRP A 520 14.04 -7.86 -31.20
C TRP A 520 14.30 -7.02 -32.46
N PRO A 521 13.26 -6.40 -33.03
CA PRO A 521 13.40 -5.59 -34.26
C PRO A 521 14.20 -4.28 -34.07
N ILE A 522 14.56 -3.96 -32.83
CA ILE A 522 15.36 -2.80 -32.45
C ILE A 522 16.50 -3.24 -31.54
N THR A 523 17.70 -2.71 -31.79
CA THR A 523 18.88 -2.97 -30.97
C THR A 523 18.66 -2.27 -29.64
N HIS A 524 18.27 -3.04 -28.63
CA HIS A 524 18.02 -2.53 -27.29
C HIS A 524 19.36 -2.14 -26.64
N HIS A 525 19.51 -0.88 -26.22
CA HIS A 525 20.54 -0.53 -25.23
C HIS A 525 20.03 -1.01 -23.87
N HIS A 526 20.39 -2.22 -23.47
CA HIS A 526 20.06 -2.76 -22.15
C HIS A 526 21.25 -2.55 -21.21
N LEU A 527 20.98 -2.19 -19.96
CA LEU A 527 21.92 -2.47 -18.86
C LEU A 527 22.14 -3.99 -18.85
N PRO A 528 23.36 -4.54 -18.92
CA PRO A 528 23.57 -5.98 -18.99
C PRO A 528 22.77 -6.68 -17.88
N ALA A 529 22.05 -7.77 -18.25
CA ALA A 529 21.34 -8.57 -17.27
C ALA A 529 22.32 -8.94 -16.15
N LEU A 530 21.86 -8.84 -14.89
CA LEU A 530 22.63 -9.40 -13.79
C LEU A 530 22.91 -10.86 -14.17
N PRO A 531 24.16 -11.33 -14.10
CA PRO A 531 24.47 -12.74 -14.36
C PRO A 531 23.53 -13.62 -13.54
N GLU A 532 23.13 -14.76 -14.10
CA GLU A 532 22.34 -15.74 -13.34
C GLU A 532 23.02 -15.92 -11.98
N PRO A 533 22.28 -15.70 -10.87
CA PRO A 533 22.87 -15.83 -9.56
C PRO A 533 23.43 -17.25 -9.45
N PRO A 534 24.69 -17.41 -9.00
CA PRO A 534 25.27 -18.73 -8.85
C PRO A 534 24.40 -19.58 -7.91
N ASP A 535 24.44 -20.90 -8.08
CA ASP A 535 23.81 -21.84 -7.16
C ASP A 535 24.19 -21.46 -5.71
N LEU A 536 23.19 -21.49 -4.84
CA LEU A 536 23.40 -21.20 -3.43
C LEU A 536 24.42 -22.20 -2.84
N PRO A 537 25.48 -21.71 -2.16
CA PRO A 537 26.48 -22.59 -1.58
C PRO A 537 25.86 -23.46 -0.48
N GLU A 538 26.47 -24.61 -0.18
CA GLU A 538 26.02 -25.46 0.93
C GLU A 538 26.05 -24.72 2.27
N ALA A 539 27.07 -23.88 2.48
CA ALA A 539 27.26 -23.10 3.69
C ALA A 539 27.91 -21.75 3.40
N LEU A 540 27.57 -20.76 4.21
CA LEU A 540 28.28 -19.49 4.28
C LEU A 540 29.54 -19.67 5.16
N ALA A 541 30.67 -19.11 4.72
CA ALA A 541 31.96 -19.24 5.40
C ALA A 541 32.38 -17.92 6.07
N PHE A 542 32.62 -17.98 7.38
CA PHE A 542 33.04 -16.89 8.25
C PHE A 542 34.34 -17.25 8.98
N ALA A 543 35.37 -17.62 8.21
CA ALA A 543 36.64 -18.07 8.76
C ALA A 543 37.25 -17.05 9.74
N GLY A 544 37.63 -17.52 10.93
CA GLY A 544 38.24 -16.68 11.97
C GLY A 544 37.27 -15.80 12.76
N VAL A 545 35.96 -15.95 12.55
CA VAL A 545 34.93 -15.25 13.33
C VAL A 545 34.32 -16.22 14.34
N ASP A 546 34.36 -15.85 15.62
CA ASP A 546 33.60 -16.56 16.66
C ASP A 546 32.12 -16.14 16.56
N LEU A 547 31.34 -16.96 15.85
CA LEU A 547 29.92 -16.70 15.59
C LEU A 547 29.08 -16.70 16.89
N LEU A 548 29.49 -17.43 17.92
CA LEU A 548 28.79 -17.48 19.21
C LEU A 548 29.07 -16.23 20.08
N ALA A 549 30.13 -15.48 19.76
CA ALA A 549 30.53 -14.25 20.46
C ALA A 549 30.15 -12.95 19.73
N LEU A 550 29.31 -13.03 18.68
CA LEU A 550 28.80 -11.86 17.95
C LEU A 550 27.99 -10.93 18.85
N ARG A 551 27.09 -11.51 19.66
CA ARG A 551 26.20 -10.74 20.52
C ARG A 551 26.86 -10.45 21.85
N ARG A 552 27.20 -9.17 22.08
CA ARG A 552 27.89 -8.70 23.29
C ARG A 552 27.03 -7.76 24.12
N LYS A 553 27.32 -7.68 25.42
CA LYS A 553 26.82 -6.62 26.31
C LYS A 553 27.65 -5.35 26.15
N ASP A 554 27.19 -4.27 26.76
CA ASP A 554 27.87 -2.97 26.77
C ASP A 554 29.28 -3.05 27.38
N ASP A 555 29.51 -4.00 28.28
CA ASP A 555 30.82 -4.28 28.90
C ASP A 555 31.76 -5.14 28.01
N GLY A 556 31.32 -5.51 26.80
CA GLY A 556 32.08 -6.32 25.85
C GLY A 556 31.99 -7.83 26.07
N THR A 557 31.33 -8.31 27.14
CA THR A 557 31.15 -9.75 27.39
C THR A 557 30.07 -10.36 26.51
N THR A 558 30.25 -11.62 26.10
CA THR A 558 29.27 -12.36 25.28
C THR A 558 27.95 -12.54 26.02
N LYS A 559 26.82 -12.28 25.35
CA LYS A 559 25.49 -12.55 25.88
C LYS A 559 25.21 -14.06 25.85
N PRO A 560 24.69 -14.66 26.93
CA PRO A 560 24.38 -16.09 26.98
C PRO A 560 23.29 -16.45 25.96
N GLN A 561 23.35 -17.67 25.43
CA GLN A 561 22.31 -18.22 24.56
C GLN A 561 21.07 -18.62 25.37
N SER A 562 19.90 -18.69 24.71
CA SER A 562 18.65 -19.16 25.33
C SER A 562 18.10 -20.39 24.61
N PRO A 563 17.25 -21.20 25.27
CA PRO A 563 16.62 -22.33 24.60
C PRO A 563 15.91 -21.96 23.30
N SER A 564 15.18 -20.84 23.27
CA SER A 564 14.51 -20.35 22.05
C SER A 564 15.50 -20.06 20.91
N ARG A 565 16.64 -19.41 21.20
CA ARG A 565 17.65 -19.11 20.16
C ARG A 565 18.33 -20.37 19.66
N LEU A 566 18.60 -21.34 20.54
CA LEU A 566 19.17 -22.61 20.13
C LEU A 566 18.17 -23.49 19.36
N GLU A 567 16.87 -23.34 19.60
CA GLU A 567 15.83 -23.91 18.74
C GLU A 567 15.86 -23.26 17.34
N THR A 568 16.00 -21.93 17.25
CA THR A 568 16.20 -21.26 15.95
C THR A 568 17.44 -21.78 15.23
N LEU A 569 18.58 -21.91 15.92
CA LEU A 569 19.83 -22.46 15.35
C LEU A 569 19.64 -23.89 14.83
N LEU A 570 18.91 -24.71 15.58
CA LEU A 570 18.62 -26.10 15.22
C LEU A 570 17.81 -26.17 13.92
N VAL A 571 16.82 -25.28 13.75
CA VAL A 571 15.96 -25.21 12.56
C VAL A 571 16.67 -24.55 11.39
N SER A 572 17.23 -23.35 11.58
CA SER A 572 17.89 -22.55 10.56
C SER A 572 19.08 -21.79 11.14
N PRO A 573 20.32 -22.23 10.83
CA PRO A 573 21.53 -21.51 11.19
C PRO A 573 21.58 -20.08 10.63
N LEU A 574 21.03 -19.87 9.43
CA LEU A 574 20.96 -18.53 8.82
C LEU A 574 20.01 -17.62 9.60
N ALA A 575 18.80 -18.08 9.95
CA ALA A 575 17.88 -17.30 10.77
C ALA A 575 18.51 -16.93 12.13
N TRP A 576 19.19 -17.88 12.76
CA TRP A 576 19.91 -17.63 14.01
C TRP A 576 21.02 -16.58 13.85
N LEU A 577 21.82 -16.66 12.77
CA LEU A 577 22.86 -15.66 12.51
C LEU A 577 22.27 -14.26 12.35
N LEU A 578 21.18 -14.12 11.58
CA LEU A 578 20.49 -12.86 11.38
C LEU A 578 20.01 -12.27 12.72
N ASP A 579 19.46 -13.11 13.61
CA ASP A 579 19.07 -12.72 14.96
C ASP A 579 20.27 -12.33 15.86
N GLU A 580 21.45 -12.94 15.69
CA GLU A 580 22.66 -12.59 16.45
C GLU A 580 23.22 -11.23 16.07
N VAL A 581 23.08 -10.83 14.80
CA VAL A 581 23.54 -9.52 14.30
C VAL A 581 22.44 -8.46 14.26
N ALA A 582 21.25 -8.76 14.80
CA ALA A 582 20.08 -7.89 14.79
C ALA A 582 19.62 -7.46 13.38
N ALA A 583 19.77 -8.37 12.39
CA ALA A 583 19.27 -8.23 11.03
C ALA A 583 17.91 -8.94 10.87
N SER A 584 17.00 -8.71 11.80
CA SER A 584 15.62 -9.20 11.72
C SER A 584 14.79 -8.36 10.76
N ASP A 585 13.73 -8.93 10.19
CA ASP A 585 12.76 -8.13 9.43
C ASP A 585 12.12 -7.08 10.34
N MET A 586 12.00 -5.86 9.83
CA MET A 586 11.41 -4.71 10.51
C MET A 586 10.19 -4.18 9.75
N SER A 587 9.47 -5.09 9.09
CA SER A 587 8.26 -4.77 8.37
C SER A 587 7.22 -4.15 9.31
N TRP A 588 6.61 -3.06 8.87
CA TRP A 588 5.49 -2.45 9.59
C TRP A 588 4.24 -3.25 9.25
N SER A 589 3.75 -4.03 10.20
CA SER A 589 2.48 -4.74 10.07
C SER A 589 1.39 -4.06 10.89
N ALA A 590 0.14 -4.33 10.53
CA ALA A 590 -0.97 -4.00 11.41
C ALA A 590 -0.81 -4.70 12.77
N GLU A 591 -1.32 -4.08 13.83
CA GLU A 591 -1.41 -4.72 15.14
C GLU A 591 -2.40 -5.89 15.05
N GLU A 592 -1.94 -7.09 15.42
CA GLU A 592 -2.75 -8.31 15.38
C GLU A 592 -2.72 -9.03 16.73
N LEU A 593 -3.81 -9.72 17.05
CA LEU A 593 -3.85 -10.66 18.18
C LEU A 593 -3.17 -11.98 17.77
N ASP A 594 -1.87 -11.92 17.57
CA ASP A 594 -1.05 -13.04 17.14
C ASP A 594 -0.80 -14.05 18.29
N VAL A 595 -0.07 -15.13 17.98
CA VAL A 595 0.25 -16.18 18.95
C VAL A 595 1.12 -15.63 20.09
N MET A 596 2.01 -14.68 19.79
CA MET A 596 2.95 -14.12 20.76
C MET A 596 2.24 -13.22 21.77
N ALA A 597 1.38 -12.31 21.32
CA ALA A 597 0.56 -11.45 22.16
C ALA A 597 -0.35 -12.27 23.07
N LYS A 598 -1.05 -13.29 22.54
CA LYS A 598 -1.86 -14.21 23.35
C LYS A 598 -1.03 -14.91 24.43
N GLY A 599 0.19 -15.34 24.08
CA GLY A 599 1.13 -15.97 25.01
C GLY A 599 1.55 -15.02 26.13
N ASN A 600 2.06 -13.84 25.78
CA ASN A 600 2.52 -12.82 26.73
C ASN A 600 1.40 -12.41 27.70
N ILE A 601 0.19 -12.18 27.21
CA ILE A 601 -0.97 -11.84 28.04
C ILE A 601 -1.30 -13.00 29.00
N ALA A 602 -1.33 -14.23 28.51
CA ALA A 602 -1.64 -15.40 29.35
C ALA A 602 -0.57 -15.63 30.43
N HIS A 603 0.71 -15.45 30.11
CA HIS A 603 1.82 -15.54 31.06
C HIS A 603 1.72 -14.47 32.15
N ASP A 604 1.52 -13.21 31.77
CA ASP A 604 1.39 -12.10 32.72
C ASP A 604 0.20 -12.30 33.66
N VAL A 605 -0.93 -12.83 33.15
CA VAL A 605 -2.07 -13.20 33.99
C VAL A 605 -1.72 -14.29 34.99
N PHE A 606 -1.08 -15.38 34.55
CA PHE A 606 -0.72 -16.49 35.44
C PHE A 606 0.28 -16.08 36.52
N GLU A 607 1.26 -15.24 36.17
CA GLU A 607 2.23 -14.67 37.11
C GLU A 607 1.53 -13.93 38.26
N HIS A 608 0.51 -13.12 37.93
CA HIS A 608 -0.16 -12.25 38.90
C HIS A 608 -1.30 -12.94 39.68
N VAL A 609 -1.79 -14.08 39.18
CA VAL A 609 -2.89 -14.84 39.81
C VAL A 609 -2.37 -15.94 40.73
N PHE A 610 -1.33 -16.67 40.32
CA PHE A 610 -0.80 -17.82 41.06
C PHE A 610 0.46 -17.46 41.84
N LEU A 611 0.30 -16.71 42.92
CA LEU A 611 1.42 -16.13 43.66
C LEU A 611 2.23 -17.13 44.49
N LYS A 612 3.54 -16.90 44.56
CA LYS A 612 4.48 -17.66 45.40
C LYS A 612 4.06 -17.68 46.86
N ASP A 613 4.19 -18.85 47.49
CA ASP A 613 3.96 -19.09 48.92
C ASP A 613 2.54 -18.69 49.43
N GLN A 614 1.59 -18.45 48.52
CA GLN A 614 0.19 -18.16 48.81
C GLN A 614 -0.69 -19.41 48.60
N PRO A 615 -1.86 -19.51 49.27
CA PRO A 615 -2.81 -20.58 49.00
C PRO A 615 -3.37 -20.46 47.57
N ILE A 616 -3.68 -21.60 46.97
CA ILE A 616 -4.32 -21.66 45.66
C ILE A 616 -5.73 -21.05 45.77
N PRO A 617 -6.10 -20.04 44.95
CA PRO A 617 -7.41 -19.40 45.03
C PRO A 617 -8.57 -20.39 44.82
N ASP A 618 -9.72 -20.14 45.47
CA ASP A 618 -10.97 -20.83 45.12
C ASP A 618 -11.52 -20.34 43.76
N PRO A 619 -12.48 -21.05 43.14
CA PRO A 619 -12.95 -20.69 41.79
C PRO A 619 -13.55 -19.28 41.67
N ALA A 620 -14.20 -18.77 42.72
CA ALA A 620 -14.80 -17.44 42.69
C ALA A 620 -13.70 -16.37 42.76
N ALA A 621 -12.81 -16.49 43.75
CA ALA A 621 -11.66 -15.60 43.90
C ALA A 621 -10.72 -15.64 42.67
N LEU A 622 -10.58 -16.80 42.05
CA LEU A 622 -9.78 -16.97 40.84
C LEU A 622 -10.38 -16.21 39.65
N THR A 623 -11.70 -16.23 39.50
CA THR A 623 -12.38 -15.54 38.40
C THR A 623 -12.16 -14.03 38.47
N ASP A 624 -12.33 -13.44 39.66
CA ASP A 624 -12.12 -12.02 39.88
C ASP A 624 -10.64 -11.64 39.66
N ALA A 625 -9.70 -12.44 40.20
CA ALA A 625 -8.27 -12.19 40.05
C ALA A 625 -7.79 -12.27 38.59
N VAL A 626 -8.34 -13.22 37.80
CA VAL A 626 -8.03 -13.35 36.37
C VAL A 626 -8.52 -12.15 35.60
N SER A 627 -9.74 -11.66 35.85
CA SER A 627 -10.29 -10.50 35.13
C SER A 627 -9.44 -9.25 35.38
N ASP A 628 -9.10 -8.99 36.64
CA ASP A 628 -8.23 -7.87 37.03
C ASP A 628 -6.82 -7.97 36.43
N ALA A 629 -6.22 -9.15 36.44
CA ALA A 629 -4.89 -9.37 35.86
C ALA A 629 -4.92 -9.26 34.32
N TYR A 630 -6.00 -9.73 33.69
CA TYR A 630 -6.17 -9.69 32.25
C TYR A 630 -6.28 -8.27 31.71
N ASP A 631 -7.06 -7.39 32.35
CA ASP A 631 -7.16 -5.98 31.93
C ASP A 631 -5.81 -5.25 32.02
N ARG A 632 -5.02 -5.55 33.07
CA ARG A 632 -3.64 -5.04 33.20
C ARG A 632 -2.72 -5.57 32.11
N ALA A 633 -2.76 -6.88 31.84
CA ALA A 633 -1.94 -7.53 30.83
C ALA A 633 -2.26 -7.02 29.42
N VAL A 634 -3.54 -6.88 29.07
CA VAL A 634 -3.99 -6.28 27.81
C VAL A 634 -3.50 -4.84 27.69
N THR A 635 -3.64 -4.04 28.76
CA THR A 635 -3.15 -2.65 28.76
C THR A 635 -1.64 -2.55 28.52
N ARG A 636 -0.88 -3.52 29.04
CA ARG A 636 0.58 -3.55 28.93
C ARG A 636 1.09 -4.08 27.59
N HIS A 637 0.48 -5.15 27.09
CA HIS A 637 1.02 -5.94 25.98
C HIS A 637 0.26 -5.78 24.67
N ALA A 638 -1.01 -5.37 24.70
CA ALA A 638 -1.88 -5.30 23.52
C ALA A 638 -2.98 -4.23 23.69
N GLY A 639 -2.58 -2.99 23.95
CA GLY A 639 -3.52 -1.90 24.26
C GLY A 639 -4.56 -1.63 23.15
N PHE A 640 -4.24 -1.97 21.89
CA PHE A 640 -5.15 -1.87 20.75
C PHE A 640 -6.42 -2.74 20.91
N LEU A 641 -6.36 -3.87 21.64
CA LEU A 641 -7.51 -4.73 21.92
C LEU A 641 -8.60 -4.04 22.73
N ARG A 642 -8.31 -2.87 23.30
CA ARG A 642 -9.28 -2.09 24.07
C ARG A 642 -10.27 -1.31 23.19
N SER A 643 -10.02 -1.21 21.88
CA SER A 643 -10.99 -0.60 20.97
C SER A 643 -12.23 -1.49 20.79
N ALA A 644 -13.35 -0.90 20.39
CA ALA A 644 -14.61 -1.61 20.20
C ALA A 644 -14.54 -2.69 19.10
N SER A 645 -13.63 -2.56 18.13
CA SER A 645 -13.48 -3.53 17.04
C SER A 645 -12.95 -4.89 17.50
N TRP A 646 -12.31 -4.95 18.68
CA TRP A 646 -11.69 -6.16 19.23
C TRP A 646 -12.46 -6.74 20.42
N GLU A 647 -13.69 -6.28 20.68
CA GLU A 647 -14.45 -6.69 21.86
C GLU A 647 -14.69 -8.21 21.90
N MET A 648 -14.97 -8.82 20.75
CA MET A 648 -15.22 -10.25 20.64
C MET A 648 -13.95 -11.06 20.94
N GLU A 649 -12.84 -10.71 20.30
CA GLU A 649 -11.54 -11.35 20.46
C GLU A 649 -11.01 -11.18 21.88
N ARG A 650 -11.12 -9.96 22.45
CA ARG A 650 -10.72 -9.65 23.83
C ARG A 650 -11.51 -10.48 24.83
N SER A 651 -12.84 -10.56 24.68
CA SER A 651 -13.70 -11.33 25.58
C SER A 651 -13.50 -12.85 25.42
N GLY A 652 -13.18 -13.30 24.20
CA GLY A 652 -12.84 -14.68 23.91
C GLY A 652 -11.55 -15.10 24.60
N LEU A 653 -10.49 -14.29 24.48
CA LEU A 653 -9.19 -14.56 25.09
C LEU A 653 -9.24 -14.57 26.62
N GLU A 654 -9.96 -13.65 27.25
CA GLU A 654 -10.16 -13.64 28.71
C GLU A 654 -10.77 -14.97 29.19
N ARG A 655 -11.81 -15.43 28.49
CA ARG A 655 -12.50 -16.68 28.79
C ARG A 655 -11.60 -17.90 28.61
N GLU A 656 -10.80 -17.93 27.54
CA GLU A 656 -9.82 -19.00 27.33
C GLU A 656 -8.78 -19.06 28.45
N ILE A 657 -8.26 -17.90 28.88
CA ILE A 657 -7.29 -17.80 29.97
C ILE A 657 -7.92 -18.24 31.30
N LEU A 658 -9.16 -17.83 31.59
CA LEU A 658 -9.89 -18.26 32.78
C LEU A 658 -10.08 -19.79 32.81
N TYR A 659 -10.48 -20.41 31.70
CA TYR A 659 -10.59 -21.87 31.63
C TYR A 659 -9.24 -22.56 31.82
N ALA A 660 -8.16 -22.01 31.27
CA ALA A 660 -6.81 -22.53 31.50
C ALA A 660 -6.41 -22.41 32.98
N ALA A 661 -6.69 -21.28 33.63
CA ALA A 661 -6.39 -21.04 35.03
C ALA A 661 -7.16 -21.99 35.96
N LEU A 662 -8.46 -22.22 35.69
CA LEU A 662 -9.27 -23.19 36.42
C LEU A 662 -8.72 -24.61 36.30
N ARG A 663 -8.31 -25.03 35.10
CA ARG A 663 -7.68 -26.35 34.91
C ARG A 663 -6.33 -26.45 35.61
N TRP A 664 -5.51 -25.39 35.55
CA TRP A 664 -4.24 -25.34 36.25
C TRP A 664 -4.40 -25.47 37.75
N ARG A 665 -5.40 -24.80 38.32
CA ARG A 665 -5.79 -24.95 39.73
C ARG A 665 -6.07 -26.42 40.08
N GLU A 666 -6.87 -27.13 39.29
CA GLU A 666 -7.18 -28.54 39.56
C GLU A 666 -5.91 -29.41 39.54
N HIS A 667 -4.98 -29.16 38.61
CA HIS A 667 -3.68 -29.87 38.58
C HIS A 667 -2.85 -29.61 39.84
N LEU A 668 -2.75 -28.35 40.28
CA LEU A 668 -2.01 -28.00 41.49
C LEU A 668 -2.57 -28.71 42.73
N LEU A 669 -3.90 -28.75 42.87
CA LEU A 669 -4.58 -29.44 43.97
C LEU A 669 -4.40 -30.96 43.92
N ALA A 670 -4.56 -31.56 42.74
CA ALA A 670 -4.39 -33.00 42.56
C ALA A 670 -2.95 -33.47 42.82
N LEU A 671 -1.96 -32.64 42.51
CA LEU A 671 -0.55 -32.92 42.79
C LEU A 671 -0.14 -32.62 44.25
N GLY A 672 -0.99 -31.96 45.03
CA GLY A 672 -0.63 -31.43 46.35
C GLY A 672 0.55 -30.45 46.28
N ALA A 673 0.69 -29.74 45.16
CA ALA A 673 1.86 -28.93 44.84
C ALA A 673 1.79 -27.55 45.51
N LYS A 674 2.94 -27.05 45.96
CA LYS A 674 3.11 -25.67 46.44
C LYS A 674 3.92 -24.85 45.44
N ILE A 675 3.46 -23.64 45.12
CA ILE A 675 4.22 -22.72 44.28
C ILE A 675 5.29 -22.04 45.14
N ILE A 676 6.56 -22.27 44.81
CA ILE A 676 7.71 -21.77 45.60
C ILE A 676 8.53 -20.70 44.86
N GLY A 677 8.22 -20.43 43.60
CA GLY A 677 8.80 -19.35 42.78
C GLY A 677 8.06 -19.20 41.47
N ASN A 678 7.93 -17.96 40.99
CA ASN A 678 7.45 -17.62 39.65
C ASN A 678 8.53 -16.82 38.93
N GLU A 679 8.56 -16.91 37.61
CA GLU A 679 9.43 -16.10 36.74
C GLU A 679 10.92 -16.16 37.15
N ILE A 680 11.38 -17.36 37.54
CA ILE A 680 12.76 -17.58 38.03
C ILE A 680 13.72 -17.68 36.86
N TRP A 681 14.75 -16.83 36.87
CA TRP A 681 15.84 -16.90 35.90
C TRP A 681 16.76 -18.09 36.21
N LEU A 682 16.93 -18.94 35.22
CA LEU A 682 17.90 -20.03 35.20
C LEU A 682 19.14 -19.57 34.42
N ALA A 683 20.33 -19.85 34.96
CA ALA A 683 21.58 -19.58 34.28
C ALA A 683 22.58 -20.72 34.55
N GLY A 684 23.26 -21.18 33.51
CA GLY A 684 24.19 -22.30 33.63
C GLY A 684 25.09 -22.48 32.42
N GLU A 685 25.95 -23.48 32.50
CA GLU A 685 26.89 -23.83 31.42
C GLU A 685 26.55 -25.23 30.88
N ALA A 686 26.32 -25.33 29.58
CA ALA A 686 26.14 -26.62 28.89
C ALA A 686 26.64 -26.53 27.46
N HIS A 687 27.08 -27.66 26.90
CA HIS A 687 27.58 -27.74 25.52
C HIS A 687 28.71 -26.74 25.17
N GLY A 688 29.50 -26.32 26.17
CA GLY A 688 30.60 -25.36 25.99
C GLY A 688 30.15 -23.90 25.85
N ILE A 689 28.87 -23.60 26.09
CA ILE A 689 28.30 -22.25 26.00
C ILE A 689 27.57 -21.84 27.29
N ASN A 690 27.52 -20.54 27.53
CA ASN A 690 26.73 -19.96 28.60
C ASN A 690 25.25 -19.90 28.20
N LEU A 691 24.38 -20.42 29.05
CA LEU A 691 22.95 -20.49 28.85
C LEU A 691 22.20 -19.63 29.88
N HIS A 692 21.06 -19.10 29.45
CA HIS A 692 20.05 -18.52 30.32
C HIS A 692 18.64 -18.86 29.84
N GLY A 693 17.71 -18.95 30.78
CA GLY A 693 16.29 -19.16 30.50
C GLY A 693 15.45 -18.66 31.65
N LYS A 694 14.13 -18.64 31.47
CA LYS A 694 13.19 -18.19 32.49
C LYS A 694 12.14 -19.29 32.70
N ALA A 695 11.99 -19.74 33.94
CA ALA A 695 10.96 -20.69 34.31
C ALA A 695 9.73 -19.94 34.82
N ASP A 696 8.58 -20.21 34.22
CA ASP A 696 7.32 -19.51 34.53
C ASP A 696 6.88 -19.79 35.98
N ALA A 697 6.96 -21.06 36.41
CA ALA A 697 6.67 -21.44 37.79
C ALA A 697 7.56 -22.59 38.30
N ILE A 698 7.81 -22.62 39.60
CA ILE A 698 8.50 -23.72 40.30
C ILE A 698 7.55 -24.27 41.36
N LEU A 699 7.25 -25.55 41.23
CA LEU A 699 6.40 -26.29 42.16
C LEU A 699 7.23 -27.18 43.08
N GLU A 700 6.87 -27.23 44.35
CA GLU A 700 7.33 -28.21 45.33
C GLU A 700 6.26 -29.27 45.54
N LEU A 701 6.61 -30.53 45.32
CA LEU A 701 5.74 -31.69 45.55
C LEU A 701 5.79 -32.15 47.02
N PRO A 702 4.80 -32.93 47.49
CA PRO A 702 4.75 -33.40 48.88
C PRO A 702 5.98 -34.20 49.34
N ASP A 703 6.68 -34.85 48.42
CA ASP A 703 7.90 -35.63 48.68
C ASP A 703 9.19 -34.79 48.63
N GLY A 704 9.07 -33.46 48.45
CA GLY A 704 10.17 -32.52 48.35
C GLY A 704 10.88 -32.51 46.99
N ALA A 705 10.37 -33.22 45.97
CA ALA A 705 10.80 -33.02 44.59
C ALA A 705 10.31 -31.67 44.04
N LEU A 706 10.99 -31.18 43.00
CA LEU A 706 10.62 -29.92 42.33
C LEU A 706 10.20 -30.15 40.89
N LEU A 707 9.21 -29.41 40.43
CA LEU A 707 8.84 -29.31 39.02
C LEU A 707 9.06 -27.88 38.53
N VAL A 708 9.89 -27.73 37.50
CA VAL A 708 10.07 -26.50 36.74
C VAL A 708 9.00 -26.49 35.65
N VAL A 709 8.04 -25.59 35.78
CA VAL A 709 6.88 -25.49 34.90
C VAL A 709 7.11 -24.37 33.89
N ASP A 710 6.83 -24.68 32.64
CA ASP A 710 6.76 -23.74 31.53
C ASP A 710 5.33 -23.80 30.95
N HIS A 711 4.65 -22.66 31.00
CA HIS A 711 3.32 -22.46 30.49
C HIS A 711 3.37 -22.23 28.98
N LYS A 712 2.52 -22.91 28.21
CA LYS A 712 2.45 -22.71 26.76
C LYS A 712 1.01 -22.50 26.33
N LYS A 713 0.76 -21.40 25.59
CA LYS A 713 -0.53 -21.15 24.91
C LYS A 713 -0.65 -22.01 23.64
N SER A 714 -0.58 -23.32 23.83
CA SER A 714 -0.68 -24.34 22.77
C SER A 714 -1.44 -25.57 23.27
N GLY A 715 -1.71 -26.51 22.38
CA GLY A 715 -2.37 -27.78 22.70
C GLY A 715 -1.38 -28.92 22.99
N THR A 716 -1.85 -29.94 23.69
CA THR A 716 -1.05 -31.08 24.17
C THR A 716 -0.51 -31.95 23.04
N SER A 717 -1.28 -32.14 21.96
CA SER A 717 -0.94 -33.10 20.89
C SER A 717 0.45 -32.85 20.27
N ALA A 718 0.73 -31.61 19.85
CA ALA A 718 1.98 -31.26 19.18
C ALA A 718 3.19 -31.37 20.12
N ARG A 719 3.08 -30.84 21.34
CA ARG A 719 4.17 -30.91 22.34
C ARG A 719 4.46 -32.36 22.75
N ARG A 720 3.42 -33.17 22.92
CA ARG A 720 3.57 -34.62 23.18
C ARG A 720 4.34 -35.30 22.06
N LYS A 721 3.92 -35.13 20.81
CA LYS A 721 4.60 -35.72 19.65
C LYS A 721 6.07 -35.32 19.62
N ARG A 722 6.38 -34.03 19.83
CA ARG A 722 7.76 -33.51 19.90
C ARG A 722 8.60 -34.20 20.99
N MET A 723 8.03 -34.39 22.18
CA MET A 723 8.70 -35.07 23.30
C MET A 723 8.88 -36.57 23.02
N GLU A 724 7.87 -37.25 22.46
CA GLU A 724 7.95 -38.67 22.08
C GLU A 724 9.02 -38.92 20.99
N SER A 725 9.16 -37.99 20.03
CA SER A 725 10.20 -38.02 19.00
C SER A 725 11.60 -37.62 19.51
N GLY A 726 11.76 -37.20 20.76
CA GLY A 726 13.06 -36.81 21.32
C GLY A 726 13.57 -35.43 20.88
N TRP A 727 12.69 -34.54 20.39
CA TRP A 727 13.04 -33.22 19.83
C TRP A 727 12.74 -32.02 20.74
N ASP A 728 12.44 -32.25 22.03
CA ASP A 728 12.19 -31.18 23.00
C ASP A 728 13.48 -30.64 23.61
N LEU A 729 14.11 -29.65 22.96
CA LEU A 729 15.39 -29.12 23.40
C LEU A 729 15.29 -28.40 24.76
N GLN A 730 14.23 -27.62 24.95
CA GLN A 730 14.05 -26.75 26.12
C GLN A 730 14.06 -27.53 27.45
N ALA A 731 13.40 -28.70 27.54
CA ALA A 731 13.41 -29.51 28.75
C ALA A 731 14.81 -30.06 29.08
N GLY A 732 15.63 -30.34 28.07
CA GLY A 732 17.05 -30.66 28.24
C GLY A 732 17.83 -29.52 28.86
N LEU A 733 17.80 -28.36 28.20
CA LEU A 733 18.59 -27.20 28.58
C LEU A 733 18.26 -26.65 29.97
N TYR A 734 16.99 -26.72 30.40
CA TYR A 734 16.60 -26.34 31.77
C TYR A 734 17.24 -27.26 32.82
N ARG A 735 17.28 -28.57 32.56
CA ARG A 735 17.97 -29.52 33.45
C ARG A 735 19.47 -29.26 33.48
N ASP A 736 20.08 -29.00 32.32
CA ASP A 736 21.52 -28.74 32.24
C ASP A 736 21.92 -27.44 32.97
N MET A 737 21.13 -26.37 32.84
CA MET A 737 21.36 -25.12 33.57
C MET A 737 21.29 -25.31 35.10
N ILE A 738 20.40 -26.17 35.58
CA ILE A 738 20.26 -26.47 37.02
C ILE A 738 21.39 -27.40 37.50
N ALA A 739 21.84 -28.34 36.65
CA ALA A 739 22.93 -29.25 36.96
C ALA A 739 24.30 -28.55 37.04
N ARG A 740 24.53 -27.54 36.19
CA ARG A 740 25.77 -26.73 36.14
C ARG A 740 25.44 -25.23 36.23
N PRO A 741 25.04 -24.74 37.41
CA PRO A 741 24.51 -23.39 37.55
C PRO A 741 25.61 -22.32 37.55
N ILE A 742 25.35 -21.22 36.84
CA ILE A 742 26.13 -19.98 36.95
C ILE A 742 25.40 -19.08 37.95
N ARG A 743 26.01 -18.91 39.13
CA ARG A 743 25.36 -18.24 40.27
C ARG A 743 25.54 -16.72 40.25
N ARG A 744 24.51 -16.00 40.68
CA ARG A 744 24.56 -14.56 41.00
C ARG A 744 23.86 -14.30 42.32
N GLU A 745 24.24 -13.21 42.99
CA GLU A 745 23.55 -12.80 44.21
C GLU A 745 22.06 -12.53 43.92
N GLY A 746 21.16 -13.10 44.73
CA GLY A 746 19.72 -12.93 44.55
C GLY A 746 19.10 -13.69 43.37
N ASP A 747 19.81 -14.61 42.72
CA ASP A 747 19.33 -15.32 41.51
C ASP A 747 18.11 -16.24 41.70
N GLY A 748 17.65 -16.48 42.93
CA GLY A 748 16.51 -17.34 43.24
C GLY A 748 16.76 -18.85 43.03
N MET A 749 17.86 -19.24 42.38
CA MET A 749 18.18 -20.64 42.07
C MET A 749 18.59 -21.46 43.29
N GLY A 750 18.86 -20.83 44.44
CA GLY A 750 19.32 -21.52 45.66
C GLY A 750 18.40 -22.66 46.11
N ARG A 751 17.09 -22.54 45.86
CA ARG A 751 16.10 -23.57 46.19
C ARG A 751 16.10 -24.77 45.24
N LEU A 752 16.69 -24.65 44.05
CA LEU A 752 16.70 -25.69 43.01
C LEU A 752 17.89 -26.65 43.13
N ILE A 753 19.03 -26.15 43.63
CA ILE A 753 20.30 -26.88 43.60
C ILE A 753 20.31 -28.03 44.62
N GLY A 754 20.78 -29.20 44.18
CA GLY A 754 20.93 -30.38 45.03
C GLY A 754 19.62 -31.13 45.32
N ARG A 755 18.50 -30.72 44.72
CA ARG A 755 17.20 -31.40 44.82
C ARG A 755 16.90 -32.18 43.55
N ARG A 756 15.95 -33.12 43.64
CA ARG A 756 15.39 -33.81 42.46
C ARG A 756 14.48 -32.83 41.71
N VAL A 757 14.79 -32.58 40.44
CA VAL A 757 14.07 -31.60 39.60
C VAL A 757 13.59 -32.26 38.31
N GLY A 758 12.28 -32.14 38.05
CA GLY A 758 11.64 -32.47 36.78
C GLY A 758 11.24 -31.22 36.02
N ILE A 759 11.00 -31.36 34.73
CA ILE A 759 10.44 -30.32 33.87
C ILE A 759 8.98 -30.66 33.56
N ALA A 760 8.13 -29.66 33.54
CA ALA A 760 6.72 -29.77 33.23
C ALA A 760 6.27 -28.73 32.21
N TYR A 761 5.44 -29.13 31.25
CA TYR A 761 4.72 -28.22 30.38
C TYR A 761 3.26 -28.20 30.75
N HIS A 762 2.72 -27.00 30.99
CA HIS A 762 1.29 -26.76 31.13
C HIS A 762 0.74 -26.16 29.83
N LEU A 763 -0.12 -26.90 29.15
CA LEU A 763 -0.64 -26.56 27.82
C LEU A 763 -2.03 -25.94 27.96
N MET A 764 -2.12 -24.63 27.79
CA MET A 764 -3.30 -23.85 28.20
C MET A 764 -4.54 -24.12 27.34
N ASN A 765 -4.39 -24.49 26.06
CA ASN A 765 -5.53 -24.59 25.13
C ASN A 765 -6.46 -25.76 25.52
N ASP A 766 -5.91 -26.90 25.92
CA ASP A 766 -6.64 -28.09 26.33
C ASP A 766 -6.43 -28.48 27.81
N GLY A 767 -5.54 -27.79 28.51
CA GLY A 767 -5.24 -28.01 29.93
C GLY A 767 -4.38 -29.24 30.21
N GLY A 768 -3.64 -29.77 29.23
CA GLY A 768 -2.75 -30.90 29.48
C GLY A 768 -1.52 -30.53 30.31
N LEU A 769 -1.00 -31.53 31.03
CA LEU A 769 0.22 -31.42 31.82
C LEU A 769 1.17 -32.57 31.43
N LEU A 770 2.31 -32.23 30.82
CA LEU A 770 3.34 -33.19 30.40
C LEU A 770 4.58 -33.01 31.27
N THR A 771 5.21 -34.10 31.70
CA THR A 771 6.37 -34.05 32.61
C THR A 771 7.52 -34.93 32.13
N SER A 772 8.75 -34.60 32.55
CA SER A 772 9.98 -35.33 32.23
C SER A 772 11.02 -35.16 33.34
N GLY A 773 11.90 -36.13 33.57
CA GLY A 773 12.95 -36.04 34.58
C GLY A 773 12.54 -36.45 35.99
N LEU A 774 11.26 -36.74 36.23
CA LEU A 774 10.78 -37.09 37.56
C LEU A 774 9.52 -37.98 37.49
N PRO A 775 9.56 -39.21 38.03
CA PRO A 775 8.38 -40.08 38.03
C PRO A 775 7.36 -39.54 39.03
N LEU A 776 6.10 -39.41 38.58
CA LEU A 776 4.99 -38.96 39.42
C LEU A 776 4.18 -40.15 39.96
N ALA A 777 3.43 -39.91 41.03
CA ALA A 777 2.59 -40.92 41.65
C ALA A 777 1.54 -41.47 40.67
N GLU A 778 1.23 -42.77 40.81
CA GLU A 778 0.21 -43.43 39.99
C GLU A 778 -1.17 -42.77 40.20
N GLY A 779 -1.84 -42.41 39.10
CA GLY A 779 -3.09 -41.64 39.12
C GLY A 779 -2.92 -40.12 39.08
N SER A 780 -1.69 -39.60 38.96
CA SER A 780 -1.44 -38.18 38.71
C SER A 780 -2.14 -37.70 37.43
N PRO A 781 -2.70 -36.47 37.40
CA PRO A 781 -3.30 -35.91 36.19
C PRO A 781 -2.25 -35.51 35.13
N ALA A 782 -0.96 -35.50 35.50
CA ALA A 782 0.17 -35.26 34.62
C ALA A 782 0.59 -36.55 33.90
N ARG A 783 0.95 -36.44 32.63
CA ARG A 783 1.55 -37.54 31.86
C ARG A 783 3.07 -37.47 31.94
N ASP A 784 3.69 -38.52 32.46
CA ASP A 784 5.15 -38.70 32.41
C ASP A 784 5.58 -39.12 30.99
N MET A 785 6.54 -38.38 30.44
CA MET A 785 7.12 -38.58 29.11
C MET A 785 8.50 -39.26 29.16
N GLY A 786 9.01 -39.56 30.36
CA GLY A 786 10.32 -40.15 30.57
C GLY A 786 11.47 -39.18 30.32
N ASP A 787 12.70 -39.70 30.23
CA ASP A 787 13.92 -38.87 30.21
C ASP A 787 14.47 -38.58 28.80
N ALA A 788 14.13 -39.42 27.82
CA ALA A 788 14.71 -39.39 26.46
C ALA A 788 14.13 -38.29 25.54
N VAL A 789 13.39 -37.33 26.10
CA VAL A 789 12.55 -36.36 25.37
C VAL A 789 13.32 -35.33 24.52
N ASN A 790 14.64 -35.24 24.69
CA ASN A 790 15.52 -34.26 24.04
C ASN A 790 16.71 -34.88 23.29
N THR A 791 16.80 -36.22 23.24
CA THR A 791 18.01 -36.93 22.75
C THR A 791 18.37 -36.55 21.31
N ALA A 792 17.40 -36.52 20.41
CA ALA A 792 17.62 -36.18 19.00
C ALA A 792 17.96 -34.69 18.83
N ALA A 793 17.26 -33.82 19.54
CA ALA A 793 17.53 -32.37 19.49
C ALA A 793 18.94 -32.01 19.99
N VAL A 794 19.40 -32.64 21.08
CA VAL A 794 20.75 -32.40 21.61
C VAL A 794 21.83 -32.88 20.64
N ALA A 795 21.61 -34.04 19.99
CA ALA A 795 22.54 -34.52 18.96
C ALA A 795 22.64 -33.54 17.78
N LYS A 796 21.50 -33.03 17.29
CA LYS A 796 21.48 -32.03 16.21
C LYS A 796 22.09 -30.69 16.64
N LEU A 797 21.86 -30.25 17.88
CA LEU A 797 22.46 -29.03 18.41
C LEU A 797 23.99 -29.14 18.44
N ALA A 798 24.54 -30.30 18.84
CA ALA A 798 25.99 -30.51 18.84
C ALA A 798 26.60 -30.41 17.43
N GLU A 799 25.91 -30.93 16.42
CA GLU A 799 26.29 -30.76 15.01
C GLU A 799 26.31 -29.26 14.61
N ARG A 800 25.24 -28.52 14.92
CA ARG A 800 25.16 -27.08 14.61
C ARG A 800 26.25 -26.27 15.31
N LEU A 801 26.53 -26.55 16.58
CA LEU A 801 27.58 -25.85 17.32
C LEU A 801 28.97 -26.13 16.72
N ALA A 802 29.23 -27.36 16.25
CA ALA A 802 30.48 -27.70 15.57
C ALA A 802 30.61 -27.01 14.20
N GLU A 803 29.52 -26.86 13.45
CA GLU A 803 29.48 -26.07 12.23
C GLU A 803 29.85 -24.61 12.50
N LEU A 804 29.26 -24.00 13.53
CA LEU A 804 29.55 -22.62 13.93
C LEU A 804 30.99 -22.43 14.40
N ASP A 805 31.55 -23.38 15.16
CA ASP A 805 32.95 -23.35 15.60
C ASP A 805 33.93 -23.41 14.42
N ALA A 806 33.57 -24.14 13.35
CA ALA A 806 34.28 -24.13 12.08
C ALA A 806 34.07 -22.86 11.24
N GLY A 807 33.31 -21.88 11.75
CA GLY A 807 32.93 -20.66 11.03
C GLY A 807 31.99 -20.93 9.86
N ARG A 808 31.17 -21.99 9.90
CA ARG A 808 30.25 -22.37 8.84
C ARG A 808 28.80 -22.17 9.27
N VAL A 809 28.02 -21.50 8.44
CA VAL A 809 26.56 -21.41 8.57
C VAL A 809 25.94 -22.19 7.43
N VAL A 810 25.51 -23.42 7.71
CA VAL A 810 24.94 -24.33 6.72
C VAL A 810 23.54 -23.86 6.32
N LEU A 811 23.30 -23.72 5.02
CA LEU A 811 22.02 -23.27 4.48
C LEU A 811 21.00 -24.40 4.46
N ASN A 812 19.74 -24.04 4.70
CA ASN A 812 18.62 -24.96 4.65
C ASN A 812 18.33 -25.45 3.22
N THR A 813 17.60 -26.55 3.14
CA THR A 813 17.20 -27.19 1.89
C THR A 813 15.68 -27.31 1.79
N SER A 814 15.15 -27.53 0.59
CA SER A 814 13.71 -27.68 0.34
C SER A 814 13.04 -28.82 1.14
N VAL A 815 13.82 -29.79 1.64
CA VAL A 815 13.32 -30.93 2.42
C VAL A 815 13.29 -30.70 3.93
N ASP A 816 13.99 -29.67 4.45
CA ASP A 816 14.12 -29.44 5.89
C ASP A 816 12.77 -29.11 6.55
N GLU A 817 11.91 -28.35 5.87
CA GLU A 817 10.59 -27.98 6.41
C GLU A 817 9.74 -29.22 6.67
N VAL A 818 9.72 -30.14 5.70
CA VAL A 818 8.97 -31.40 5.79
C VAL A 818 9.52 -32.28 6.91
N PHE A 819 10.85 -32.35 7.04
CA PHE A 819 11.51 -33.08 8.12
C PHE A 819 11.08 -32.58 9.50
N PHE A 820 11.16 -31.27 9.77
CA PHE A 820 10.80 -30.74 11.09
C PHE A 820 9.31 -30.94 11.42
N LYS A 821 8.42 -30.79 10.44
CA LYS A 821 6.97 -31.02 10.65
C LYS A 821 6.63 -32.49 10.88
N LYS A 822 7.16 -33.39 10.05
CA LYS A 822 6.76 -34.81 10.07
C LYS A 822 7.52 -35.61 11.13
N GLU A 823 8.84 -35.49 11.16
CA GLU A 823 9.72 -36.29 12.03
C GLU A 823 9.93 -35.64 13.40
N ALA A 824 10.30 -34.35 13.43
CA ALA A 824 10.60 -33.66 14.68
C ALA A 824 9.36 -33.19 15.45
N GLY A 825 8.21 -33.10 14.79
CA GLY A 825 6.90 -32.89 15.41
C GLY A 825 6.62 -31.43 15.81
N PHE A 826 7.26 -30.45 15.19
CA PHE A 826 6.98 -29.02 15.43
C PHE A 826 7.03 -28.18 14.16
N THR A 827 6.38 -27.02 14.18
CA THR A 827 6.37 -26.08 13.06
C THR A 827 7.70 -25.32 13.01
N PRO A 828 8.48 -25.41 11.90
CA PRO A 828 9.75 -24.70 11.76
C PRO A 828 9.51 -23.23 11.36
N TYR A 829 9.05 -22.40 12.30
CA TYR A 829 8.69 -21.00 12.03
C TYR A 829 9.82 -20.19 11.36
N ALA A 830 11.09 -20.51 11.65
CA ALA A 830 12.25 -19.86 11.02
C ALA A 830 12.33 -20.08 9.49
N LEU A 831 11.65 -21.10 8.95
CA LEU A 831 11.61 -21.41 7.52
C LEU A 831 10.30 -20.97 6.85
N THR A 832 9.19 -20.90 7.58
CA THR A 832 7.86 -20.62 7.02
C THR A 832 7.42 -19.16 7.21
N ASP A 833 7.59 -18.66 8.44
CA ASP A 833 7.05 -17.37 8.90
C ASP A 833 8.20 -16.40 9.24
N GLY A 834 9.44 -16.80 8.93
CA GLY A 834 10.66 -16.05 9.20
C GLY A 834 11.01 -15.04 8.10
N SER A 835 12.25 -14.53 8.14
CA SER A 835 12.74 -13.55 7.17
C SER A 835 12.65 -14.09 5.73
N ALA A 836 12.13 -13.28 4.80
CA ALA A 836 12.14 -13.60 3.37
C ALA A 836 13.56 -13.87 2.83
N LEU A 837 14.59 -13.33 3.51
CA LEU A 837 15.99 -13.62 3.21
C LEU A 837 16.34 -15.09 3.49
N VAL A 838 15.78 -15.71 4.55
CA VAL A 838 15.99 -17.13 4.82
C VAL A 838 15.40 -17.96 3.69
N THR A 839 14.16 -17.67 3.28
CA THR A 839 13.48 -18.36 2.18
C THR A 839 14.24 -18.25 0.86
N ALA A 840 14.79 -17.07 0.56
CA ALA A 840 15.60 -16.84 -0.64
C ALA A 840 16.91 -17.64 -0.66
N PHE A 841 17.38 -18.11 0.50
CA PHE A 841 18.60 -18.89 0.67
C PHE A 841 18.32 -20.38 0.93
N ILE A 842 17.08 -20.85 0.73
CA ILE A 842 16.74 -22.28 0.74
C ILE A 842 17.22 -22.92 -0.57
N ARG A 843 18.12 -23.88 -0.43
CA ARG A 843 18.64 -24.67 -1.55
C ARG A 843 17.57 -25.63 -2.06
N GLN A 844 17.26 -25.55 -3.35
CA GLN A 844 16.38 -26.51 -3.99
C GLN A 844 17.13 -27.82 -4.20
N ILE A 845 16.58 -28.91 -3.67
CA ILE A 845 17.03 -30.28 -3.96
C ILE A 845 15.91 -30.93 -4.76
N GLU A 846 16.22 -31.41 -5.96
CA GLU A 846 15.29 -32.24 -6.73
C GLU A 846 15.07 -33.55 -5.96
N GLU A 847 13.81 -33.87 -5.65
CA GLU A 847 13.46 -35.20 -5.12
C GLU A 847 13.73 -36.22 -6.24
N GLU A 848 14.67 -37.15 -6.01
CA GLU A 848 14.90 -38.32 -6.88
C GLU A 848 13.71 -39.29 -6.89
#